data_AF-A0A3M7L0K1-F1
#
_entry.id   AF-A0A3M7L0K1-F1
#
_cell.length_a   1.000
_cell.length_b   1.000
_cell.length_c   1.000
_cell.angle_alpha   90.00
_cell.angle_beta   90.00
_cell.angle_gamma   90.00
#
_symmetry.space_group_name_H-M   'P 1'
#
loop_
_entity.id
_entity.type
_entity.pdbx_description
1 polymer ?
#
loop_
_entity_poly.entity_id
_entity_poly.type
_entity_poly.pdbx_seq_one_letter_code
_entity_poly.pdbx_strand_id
1 'polypeptide(L)'
;MAGYGEGLDPYTTLNTPTILRTRDIPWDIYMTARLISDRELQFLRRYDKKEPTYQTKLLKEARNGGKLYTNAFLTVLKNVTKDETLQYVLALIDDLLDVDPSHVALFLPPGAEEDQPYVEPYPILLRLLQRPDWFTQEKAARLLTAILASQLRPSAAAQTLDVSAASPAASALTAFVDWLCAQLRRPTHPLLGVPAAAHCLGVLLRDPGVRPLATRAGAAGLLGALVRVPAGGVIQNPQLLYEAMLGTWQLSFHKPAADLLANTATVGGLVDAVRVAQKEKLVRVALLALQNLLAHGPAGLEFAIVDKGLRRVLEVRATQSWDDGDVPELLAALGASLERGVCELSSFERYRRELLLGQLAWGPLHTADDFWAQNAERLAEGNGQLLRVLLKLVESSRDATTLAVGCNDVARFVAAYPHGRGIVTELRGKELVMRLMVHPDQAVQRQALACVQRILLSKDHASALVAGVDGLRRVVVTGLGLVTPLGIGKELTWDRVLAGETGVRALALEDLPESHRDSMAQLPCRVISCVPRAQHTPYPWATPPDAKRHARVTTLALWAAAEALLDAGWRPQSEAERDATGVAIGVGMSFSTDLAEAGVLMSQGRLRRLSPHFVPRILTNSPAGAVSLAHGLRGPNHAASTACATGAHALGDAARMVALGDADAMLAGGAEACIDAARELGDAVEARAIAQVFGGRPSLAVSSTKGAMGHLLGAAGAVEAAMAVLALYHGVAPPTLNLEDPEPAGLLPGLVGPTPLTLPPGAGAVLTNSFGFGGTNAALVFTRHAA
;
A
#
# COMPACT_ATOMS: atom_id res chain seq x y z
N MET A 1 18.30 -1.48 4.86
CA MET A 1 19.65 -1.87 4.38
C MET A 1 19.51 -2.40 2.96
N ALA A 2 19.42 -1.50 1.98
CA ALA A 2 19.57 -1.85 0.56
C ALA A 2 20.72 -0.98 0.04
N GLY A 3 21.78 -1.64 -0.42
CA GLY A 3 23.05 -1.02 -0.78
C GLY A 3 24.19 -1.71 -0.07
N TYR A 4 24.59 -2.88 -0.56
CA TYR A 4 25.94 -3.48 -0.50
C TYR A 4 25.87 -4.78 -1.32
N GLY A 5 25.77 -4.61 -2.63
CA GLY A 5 26.24 -5.61 -3.59
C GLY A 5 27.56 -5.10 -4.15
N GLU A 6 28.51 -6.00 -4.33
CA GLU A 6 29.85 -5.82 -4.90
C GLU A 6 30.98 -5.47 -3.89
N GLY A 7 31.87 -6.46 -3.68
CA GLY A 7 33.17 -6.28 -3.02
C GLY A 7 33.36 -7.01 -1.69
N LEU A 8 33.31 -8.35 -1.66
CA LEU A 8 33.96 -9.12 -0.59
C LEU A 8 35.30 -9.65 -1.13
N ASP A 9 36.35 -8.95 -0.74
CA ASP A 9 37.76 -9.26 -0.94
C ASP A 9 38.08 -10.69 -0.42
N PRO A 10 38.79 -11.55 -1.19
CA PRO A 10 39.13 -12.93 -0.82
C PRO A 10 40.23 -13.04 0.27
N TYR A 11 40.25 -12.16 1.26
CA TYR A 11 41.03 -12.39 2.48
C TYR A 11 40.33 -13.48 3.31
N THR A 12 40.74 -14.73 3.05
CA THR A 12 40.78 -15.88 3.97
C THR A 12 40.09 -15.63 5.32
N THR A 13 38.88 -16.15 5.50
CA THR A 13 38.20 -16.17 6.80
C THR A 13 39.11 -16.81 7.85
N LEU A 14 39.67 -16.00 8.74
CA LEU A 14 40.43 -16.46 9.91
C LEU A 14 39.62 -17.53 10.64
N ASN A 15 40.16 -18.73 10.75
CA ASN A 15 39.54 -19.86 11.45
C ASN A 15 40.56 -20.53 12.38
N THR A 16 40.05 -21.25 13.38
CA THR A 16 40.85 -21.92 14.42
C THR A 16 41.98 -22.76 13.82
N PRO A 17 41.74 -23.67 12.84
CA PRO A 17 42.80 -24.47 12.24
C PRO A 17 43.90 -23.65 11.55
N THR A 18 43.53 -22.55 10.86
CA THR A 18 44.49 -21.71 10.15
C THR A 18 45.40 -20.97 11.13
N ILE A 19 44.83 -20.41 12.20
CA ILE A 19 45.60 -19.70 13.24
C ILE A 19 46.57 -20.64 13.95
N LEU A 20 46.13 -21.84 14.33
CA LEU A 20 46.97 -22.83 15.02
C LEU A 20 48.13 -23.35 14.15
N ARG A 21 47.95 -23.43 12.82
CA ARG A 21 49.00 -23.88 11.89
C ARG A 21 50.00 -22.78 11.50
N THR A 22 49.53 -21.55 11.32
CA THR A 22 50.31 -20.48 10.68
C THR A 22 51.09 -19.63 11.67
N ARG A 23 50.68 -19.59 12.94
CA ARG A 23 51.30 -18.71 13.93
C ARG A 23 52.24 -19.46 14.84
N ASP A 24 53.37 -18.83 15.11
CA ASP A 24 54.33 -19.28 16.10
C ASP A 24 54.46 -18.24 17.21
N ILE A 25 54.23 -18.66 18.45
CA ILE A 25 54.17 -17.76 19.58
C ILE A 25 55.47 -17.86 20.38
N PRO A 26 56.25 -16.76 20.52
CA PRO A 26 57.52 -16.80 21.22
C PRO A 26 57.30 -16.73 22.75
N TRP A 27 56.89 -17.86 23.35
CA TRP A 27 56.56 -17.94 24.78
C TRP A 27 57.69 -17.45 25.71
N ASP A 28 58.95 -17.70 25.34
CA ASP A 28 60.13 -17.28 26.09
C ASP A 28 60.22 -15.76 26.28
N ILE A 29 59.83 -14.98 25.26
CA ILE A 29 59.85 -13.51 25.33
C ILE A 29 58.87 -13.02 26.39
N TYR A 30 57.71 -13.67 26.52
CA TYR A 30 56.71 -13.31 27.53
C TYR A 30 57.14 -13.68 28.95
N MET A 31 57.92 -14.74 29.11
CA MET A 31 58.52 -15.06 30.42
C MET A 31 59.60 -14.03 30.79
N THR A 32 60.52 -13.70 29.87
CA THR A 32 61.56 -12.68 30.11
C THR A 32 60.94 -11.32 30.42
N ALA A 33 59.84 -10.96 29.75
CA ALA A 33 59.06 -9.75 30.01
C ALA A 33 58.21 -9.80 31.30
N ARG A 34 58.29 -10.89 32.08
CA ARG A 34 57.50 -11.14 33.31
C ARG A 34 55.98 -11.09 33.10
N LEU A 35 55.51 -11.40 31.90
CA LEU A 35 54.09 -11.52 31.57
C LEU A 35 53.53 -12.92 31.88
N ILE A 36 54.40 -13.93 31.93
CA ILE A 36 54.11 -15.28 32.43
C ILE A 36 55.25 -15.76 33.35
N SER A 37 54.95 -16.66 34.27
CA SER A 37 55.92 -17.32 35.14
C SER A 37 56.65 -18.48 34.44
N ASP A 38 57.81 -18.88 34.97
CA ASP A 38 58.55 -20.05 34.48
C ASP A 38 57.68 -21.34 34.51
N ARG A 39 56.86 -21.48 35.55
CA ARG A 39 55.92 -22.59 35.71
C ARG A 39 54.85 -22.60 34.60
N GLU A 40 54.29 -21.44 34.25
CA GLU A 40 53.30 -21.32 33.16
C GLU A 40 53.92 -21.58 31.78
N LEU A 41 55.16 -21.11 31.55
CA LEU A 41 55.91 -21.40 30.33
C LEU A 41 56.08 -22.92 30.10
N GLN A 42 56.38 -23.67 31.17
CA GLN A 42 56.50 -25.13 31.09
C GLN A 42 55.18 -25.81 30.70
N PHE A 43 54.03 -25.33 31.19
CA PHE A 43 52.72 -25.85 30.82
C PHE A 43 52.36 -25.53 29.37
N LEU A 44 52.60 -24.29 28.93
CA LEU A 44 52.38 -23.87 27.55
C LEU A 44 53.20 -24.72 26.57
N ARG A 45 54.51 -24.93 26.83
CA ARG A 45 55.38 -25.79 25.98
C ARG A 45 54.96 -27.25 25.92
N ARG A 46 54.39 -27.78 27.01
CA ARG A 46 53.94 -29.18 27.07
C ARG A 46 52.65 -29.40 26.29
N TYR A 47 51.84 -28.36 26.12
CA TYR A 47 50.56 -28.43 25.43
C TYR A 47 50.63 -27.98 23.96
N ASP A 48 51.34 -26.88 23.71
CA ASP A 48 51.41 -26.22 22.40
C ASP A 48 52.04 -27.12 21.33
N LYS A 49 51.44 -27.11 20.14
CA LYS A 49 51.85 -27.89 18.95
C LYS A 49 52.06 -29.40 19.20
N LYS A 50 51.32 -29.98 20.16
CA LYS A 50 51.30 -31.43 20.38
C LYS A 50 50.12 -32.09 19.68
N GLU A 51 50.27 -33.38 19.40
CA GLU A 51 49.19 -34.22 18.85
C GLU A 51 47.94 -34.18 19.76
N PRO A 52 46.72 -34.10 19.20
CA PRO A 52 45.48 -34.02 19.99
C PRO A 52 45.33 -35.16 21.01
N THR A 53 45.75 -36.37 20.66
CA THR A 53 45.74 -37.55 21.55
C THR A 53 46.63 -37.36 22.77
N TYR A 54 47.77 -36.68 22.62
CA TYR A 54 48.68 -36.35 23.70
C TYR A 54 48.14 -35.23 24.57
N GLN A 55 47.51 -34.21 23.98
CA GLN A 55 46.86 -33.12 24.71
C GLN A 55 45.73 -33.64 25.61
N THR A 56 44.85 -34.52 25.10
CA THR A 56 43.79 -35.15 25.90
C THR A 56 44.37 -35.99 27.04
N LYS A 57 45.45 -36.73 26.78
CA LYS A 57 46.16 -37.51 27.81
C LYS A 57 46.72 -36.63 28.92
N LEU A 58 47.35 -35.50 28.56
CA LEU A 58 47.87 -34.53 29.53
C LEU A 58 46.79 -33.95 30.44
N LEU A 59 45.60 -33.66 29.90
CA LEU A 59 44.49 -33.10 30.69
C LEU A 59 43.88 -34.15 31.64
N LYS A 60 43.80 -35.43 31.22
CA LYS A 60 43.26 -36.53 32.04
C LYS A 60 44.22 -37.05 33.11
N GLU A 61 45.52 -37.11 32.82
CA GLU A 61 46.53 -37.69 33.71
C GLU A 61 47.20 -36.66 34.64
N ALA A 62 46.92 -35.36 34.47
CA ALA A 62 47.44 -34.34 35.36
C ALA A 62 46.88 -34.51 36.77
N ARG A 63 47.77 -34.56 37.79
CA ARG A 63 47.41 -34.65 39.23
C ARG A 63 46.41 -33.57 39.70
N ASN A 64 46.29 -32.46 38.97
CA ASN A 64 45.42 -31.33 39.30
C ASN A 64 44.24 -31.21 38.32
N GLY A 65 43.91 -32.30 37.60
CA GLY A 65 42.79 -32.37 36.67
C GLY A 65 42.85 -31.35 35.54
N GLY A 66 44.03 -31.00 35.01
CA GLY A 66 44.16 -30.11 33.85
C GLY A 66 44.01 -28.59 34.11
N LYS A 67 43.53 -28.16 35.29
CA LYS A 67 43.28 -26.73 35.64
C LYS A 67 44.51 -25.82 35.55
N LEU A 68 45.71 -26.36 35.76
CA LEU A 68 46.95 -25.57 35.63
C LEU A 68 47.25 -25.14 34.19
N TYR A 69 46.81 -25.91 33.18
CA TYR A 69 46.97 -25.54 31.77
C TYR A 69 46.00 -24.42 31.40
N THR A 70 44.74 -24.52 31.82
CA THR A 70 43.73 -23.47 31.57
C THR A 70 44.08 -22.18 32.30
N ASN A 71 44.62 -22.25 33.52
CA ASN A 71 45.17 -21.08 34.22
C ASN A 71 46.31 -20.41 33.45
N ALA A 72 47.25 -21.19 32.90
CA ALA A 72 48.33 -20.63 32.08
C ALA A 72 47.78 -19.90 30.84
N PHE A 73 46.77 -20.45 30.17
CA PHE A 73 46.08 -19.77 29.07
C PHE A 73 45.41 -18.47 29.53
N LEU A 74 44.68 -18.49 30.65
CA LEU A 74 44.05 -17.30 31.21
C LEU A 74 45.07 -16.24 31.64
N THR A 75 46.21 -16.62 32.20
CA THR A 75 47.29 -15.68 32.55
C THR A 75 47.83 -14.99 31.30
N VAL A 76 48.05 -15.73 30.19
CA VAL A 76 48.44 -15.11 28.93
C VAL A 76 47.36 -14.14 28.45
N LEU A 77 46.09 -14.56 28.44
CA LEU A 77 44.97 -13.70 28.04
C LEU A 77 44.80 -12.46 28.95
N LYS A 78 45.24 -12.53 30.20
CA LYS A 78 45.24 -11.42 31.16
C LYS A 78 46.37 -10.42 30.88
N ASN A 79 47.60 -10.93 30.74
CA ASN A 79 48.81 -10.11 30.77
C ASN A 79 49.32 -9.68 29.40
N VAL A 80 48.98 -10.42 28.33
CA VAL A 80 49.41 -10.11 26.95
C VAL A 80 48.34 -9.30 26.22
N THR A 81 48.76 -8.33 25.40
CA THR A 81 47.86 -7.46 24.62
C THR A 81 48.01 -7.60 23.11
N LYS A 82 49.01 -8.37 22.64
CA LYS A 82 49.29 -8.61 21.21
C LYS A 82 48.18 -9.46 20.59
N ASP A 83 47.54 -8.96 19.53
CA ASP A 83 46.37 -9.62 18.91
C ASP A 83 46.68 -11.03 18.40
N GLU A 84 47.83 -11.24 17.76
CA GLU A 84 48.23 -12.55 17.24
C GLU A 84 48.25 -13.64 18.33
N THR A 85 48.78 -13.29 19.50
CA THR A 85 48.91 -14.17 20.66
C THR A 85 47.56 -14.42 21.33
N LEU A 86 46.74 -13.38 21.48
CA LEU A 86 45.39 -13.50 22.05
C LEU A 86 44.51 -14.40 21.18
N GLN A 87 44.51 -14.18 19.87
CA GLN A 87 43.79 -15.00 18.90
C GLN A 87 44.30 -16.46 18.91
N TYR A 88 45.61 -16.69 19.04
CA TYR A 88 46.18 -18.05 19.12
C TYR A 88 45.77 -18.78 20.39
N VAL A 89 45.84 -18.13 21.55
CA VAL A 89 45.43 -18.76 22.82
C VAL A 89 43.93 -19.04 22.84
N LEU A 90 43.10 -18.12 22.33
CA LEU A 90 41.66 -18.35 22.19
C LEU A 90 41.35 -19.48 21.20
N ALA A 91 42.15 -19.64 20.14
CA ALA A 91 42.04 -20.77 19.22
C ALA A 91 42.43 -22.10 19.90
N LEU A 92 43.46 -22.12 20.74
CA LEU A 92 43.81 -23.31 21.54
C LEU A 92 42.70 -23.71 22.51
N ILE A 93 42.04 -22.73 23.15
CA ILE A 93 40.94 -23.00 24.06
C ILE A 93 39.70 -23.49 23.30
N ASP A 94 39.39 -22.90 22.15
CA ASP A 94 38.29 -23.32 21.28
C ASP A 94 38.49 -24.77 20.79
N ASP A 95 39.70 -25.13 20.34
CA ASP A 95 40.05 -26.50 19.95
C ASP A 95 39.96 -27.47 21.15
N LEU A 96 40.40 -27.05 22.34
CA LEU A 96 40.28 -27.82 23.58
C LEU A 96 38.83 -28.15 23.95
N LEU A 97 37.91 -27.21 23.72
CA LEU A 97 36.48 -27.39 23.99
C LEU A 97 35.76 -28.15 22.87
N ASP A 98 36.19 -28.02 21.62
CA ASP A 98 35.66 -28.77 20.48
C ASP A 98 35.99 -30.28 20.60
N VAL A 99 37.15 -30.62 21.18
CA VAL A 99 37.54 -32.02 21.44
C VAL A 99 36.67 -32.66 22.52
N ASP A 100 36.44 -31.97 23.64
CA ASP A 100 35.59 -32.45 24.72
C ASP A 100 34.93 -31.27 25.45
N PRO A 101 33.60 -31.07 25.27
CA PRO A 101 32.86 -29.99 25.93
C PRO A 101 32.91 -30.04 27.47
N SER A 102 33.20 -31.20 28.07
CA SER A 102 33.31 -31.34 29.53
C SER A 102 34.54 -30.62 30.10
N HIS A 103 35.55 -30.30 29.27
CA HIS A 103 36.71 -29.51 29.66
C HIS A 103 36.37 -28.09 30.12
N VAL A 104 35.14 -27.61 29.90
CA VAL A 104 34.66 -26.34 30.47
C VAL A 104 34.78 -26.32 32.00
N ALA A 105 34.66 -27.48 32.66
CA ALA A 105 34.82 -27.61 34.11
C ALA A 105 36.20 -27.17 34.62
N LEU A 106 37.21 -27.13 33.74
CA LEU A 106 38.58 -26.71 34.06
C LEU A 106 38.72 -25.19 34.25
N PHE A 107 37.72 -24.42 33.86
CA PHE A 107 37.68 -22.96 34.03
C PHE A 107 36.85 -22.51 35.25
N LEU A 108 36.29 -23.48 35.99
CA LEU A 108 35.50 -23.24 37.20
C LEU A 108 36.40 -23.14 38.45
N PRO A 109 35.95 -22.43 39.51
CA PRO A 109 36.73 -22.33 40.74
C PRO A 109 37.00 -23.72 41.34
N PRO A 110 38.17 -23.94 41.96
CA PRO A 110 38.46 -25.18 42.69
C PRO A 110 37.50 -25.38 43.87
N GLY A 111 37.33 -26.64 44.27
CA GLY A 111 36.54 -26.96 45.47
C GLY A 111 37.20 -26.38 46.73
N ALA A 112 36.43 -26.18 47.80
CA ALA A 112 36.91 -25.55 49.04
C ALA A 112 38.12 -26.26 49.70
N GLU A 113 38.42 -27.51 49.31
CA GLU A 113 39.53 -28.32 49.81
C GLU A 113 40.79 -28.28 48.92
N GLU A 114 40.75 -27.60 47.76
CA GLU A 114 41.85 -27.51 46.80
C GLU A 114 42.57 -26.15 46.88
N ASP A 115 43.74 -26.08 47.54
CA ASP A 115 44.62 -24.90 47.54
C ASP A 115 45.41 -24.80 46.21
N GLN A 116 44.71 -24.37 45.16
CA GLN A 116 45.27 -24.20 43.81
C GLN A 116 45.14 -22.75 43.35
N PRO A 117 46.16 -22.18 42.66
CA PRO A 117 46.05 -20.86 42.06
C PRO A 117 44.88 -20.87 41.06
N TYR A 118 43.98 -19.89 41.16
CA TYR A 118 42.82 -19.76 40.29
C TYR A 118 42.81 -18.38 39.65
N VAL A 119 42.76 -18.34 38.32
CA VAL A 119 42.60 -17.11 37.55
C VAL A 119 41.14 -16.97 37.18
N GLU A 120 40.47 -15.95 37.72
CA GLU A 120 39.06 -15.73 37.41
C GLU A 120 38.85 -15.32 35.94
N PRO A 121 38.09 -16.09 35.14
CA PRO A 121 38.01 -15.87 33.70
C PRO A 121 37.14 -14.65 33.33
N TYR A 122 36.12 -14.31 34.13
CA TYR A 122 35.12 -13.32 33.73
C TYR A 122 35.67 -11.93 33.40
N PRO A 123 36.51 -11.29 34.26
CA PRO A 123 37.05 -9.97 33.95
C PRO A 123 37.93 -9.97 32.70
N ILE A 124 38.64 -11.08 32.45
CA ILE A 124 39.51 -11.25 31.29
C ILE A 124 38.67 -11.32 30.02
N LEU A 125 37.67 -12.20 30.00
CA LEU A 125 36.83 -12.41 28.83
C LEU A 125 35.99 -11.18 28.51
N LEU A 126 35.37 -10.54 29.52
CA LEU A 126 34.61 -9.30 29.32
C LEU A 126 35.48 -8.17 28.74
N ARG A 127 36.75 -8.08 29.14
CA ARG A 127 37.71 -7.13 28.54
C ARG A 127 38.02 -7.46 27.08
N LEU A 128 38.17 -8.74 26.75
CA LEU A 128 38.43 -9.18 25.37
C LEU A 128 37.26 -8.89 24.43
N LEU A 129 36.02 -8.95 24.94
CA LEU A 129 34.81 -8.57 24.20
C LEU A 129 34.77 -7.08 23.77
N GLN A 130 35.57 -6.22 24.39
CA GLN A 130 35.64 -4.79 24.06
C GLN A 130 36.71 -4.46 22.99
N ARG A 131 37.50 -5.45 22.55
CA ARG A 131 38.51 -5.24 21.49
C ARG A 131 37.83 -5.08 20.12
N PRO A 132 38.44 -4.35 19.17
CA PRO A 132 37.89 -4.19 17.81
C PRO A 132 38.05 -5.43 16.91
N ASP A 133 38.62 -6.53 17.42
CA ASP A 133 38.88 -7.75 16.66
C ASP A 133 37.73 -8.76 16.77
N TRP A 134 37.09 -9.07 15.65
CA TRP A 134 35.91 -9.95 15.63
C TRP A 134 36.22 -11.39 16.03
N PHE A 135 37.38 -11.94 15.67
CA PHE A 135 37.74 -13.33 16.01
C PHE A 135 37.93 -13.48 17.52
N THR A 136 38.67 -12.55 18.14
CA THR A 136 38.84 -12.48 19.59
C THR A 136 37.50 -12.35 20.30
N GLN A 137 36.63 -11.44 19.84
CA GLN A 137 35.29 -11.28 20.41
C GLN A 137 34.46 -12.56 20.32
N GLU A 138 34.44 -13.21 19.15
CA GLU A 138 33.67 -14.43 18.93
C GLU A 138 34.15 -15.57 19.84
N LYS A 139 35.46 -15.84 19.88
CA LYS A 139 36.02 -16.92 20.69
C LYS A 139 35.89 -16.66 22.18
N ALA A 140 36.10 -15.42 22.62
CA ALA A 140 35.87 -15.03 24.01
C ALA A 140 34.39 -15.17 24.39
N ALA A 141 33.46 -14.81 23.50
CA ALA A 141 32.02 -14.97 23.73
C ALA A 141 31.63 -16.45 23.83
N ARG A 142 32.14 -17.32 22.95
CA ARG A 142 31.88 -18.78 23.00
C ARG A 142 32.38 -19.41 24.30
N LEU A 143 33.60 -19.08 24.71
CA LEU A 143 34.17 -19.57 25.97
C LEU A 143 33.34 -19.08 27.17
N LEU A 144 32.98 -17.79 27.19
CA LEU A 144 32.16 -17.22 28.26
C LEU A 144 30.76 -17.85 28.31
N THR A 145 30.14 -18.10 27.15
CA THR A 145 28.88 -18.85 27.04
C THR A 145 29.02 -20.26 27.59
N ALA A 146 30.08 -21.00 27.24
CA ALA A 146 30.30 -22.35 27.73
C ALA A 146 30.42 -22.37 29.27
N ILE A 147 31.25 -21.49 29.84
CA ILE A 147 31.47 -21.38 31.29
C ILE A 147 30.15 -21.07 32.01
N LEU A 148 29.44 -20.03 31.59
CA LEU A 148 28.18 -19.62 32.23
C LEU A 148 27.08 -20.69 32.07
N ALA A 149 26.93 -21.28 30.88
CA ALA A 149 25.93 -22.32 30.63
C ALA A 149 26.19 -23.62 31.40
N SER A 150 27.44 -23.90 31.77
CA SER A 150 27.78 -25.06 32.60
C SER A 150 27.35 -24.90 34.07
N GLN A 151 27.32 -23.67 34.58
CA GLN A 151 26.93 -23.35 35.97
C GLN A 151 25.42 -23.13 36.14
N LEU A 152 24.70 -22.82 35.06
CA LEU A 152 23.25 -22.65 35.08
C LEU A 152 22.49 -23.99 35.13
N ARG A 153 23.09 -25.10 34.67
CA ARG A 153 22.41 -26.40 34.67
C ARG A 153 22.37 -27.01 36.08
N PRO A 154 21.22 -27.53 36.54
CA PRO A 154 21.17 -28.33 37.75
C PRO A 154 21.94 -29.63 37.52
N SER A 155 23.12 -29.75 38.12
CA SER A 155 23.87 -31.01 38.22
C SER A 155 24.06 -31.34 39.69
N ALA A 156 23.90 -32.61 40.05
CA ALA A 156 23.96 -33.11 41.43
C ALA A 156 25.29 -32.82 42.16
N ALA A 157 26.31 -32.29 41.47
CA ALA A 157 27.65 -32.06 41.99
C ALA A 157 28.19 -30.62 41.80
N ALA A 158 27.41 -29.67 41.25
CA ALA A 158 27.91 -28.32 40.95
C ALA A 158 27.07 -27.23 41.65
N GLN A 159 27.72 -26.17 42.10
CA GLN A 159 27.06 -24.94 42.57
C GLN A 159 26.24 -24.36 41.41
N THR A 160 24.93 -24.53 41.47
CA THR A 160 24.01 -23.86 40.54
C THR A 160 24.12 -22.35 40.72
N LEU A 161 24.39 -21.64 39.63
CA LEU A 161 24.45 -20.19 39.62
C LEU A 161 23.07 -19.62 39.94
N ASP A 162 22.94 -18.99 41.11
CA ASP A 162 21.80 -18.13 41.40
C ASP A 162 21.98 -16.79 40.69
N VAL A 163 21.19 -16.58 39.63
CA VAL A 163 21.18 -15.36 38.82
C VAL A 163 20.84 -14.12 39.64
N SER A 164 20.17 -14.28 40.79
CA SER A 164 19.81 -13.18 41.70
C SER A 164 20.87 -12.89 42.76
N ALA A 165 21.85 -13.77 42.95
CA ALA A 165 22.89 -13.61 43.95
C ALA A 165 24.00 -12.64 43.48
N ALA A 166 24.59 -11.91 44.42
CA ALA A 166 25.74 -11.05 44.18
C ALA A 166 27.04 -11.88 44.03
N SER A 167 27.15 -12.63 42.94
CA SER A 167 28.36 -13.39 42.58
C SER A 167 29.06 -12.77 41.36
N PRO A 168 30.39 -12.93 41.22
CA PRO A 168 31.11 -12.50 40.02
C PRO A 168 30.54 -13.09 38.73
N ALA A 169 30.07 -14.34 38.78
CA ALA A 169 29.43 -15.03 37.66
C ALA A 169 28.09 -14.39 37.27
N ALA A 170 27.24 -14.01 38.24
CA ALA A 170 25.96 -13.34 37.97
C ALA A 170 26.15 -11.91 37.41
N SER A 171 27.14 -11.18 37.93
CA SER A 171 27.54 -9.86 37.39
C SER A 171 28.05 -9.98 35.95
N ALA A 172 28.91 -10.98 35.70
CA ALA A 172 29.44 -11.25 34.37
C ALA A 172 28.36 -11.68 33.38
N LEU A 173 27.42 -12.53 33.80
CA LEU A 173 26.27 -12.93 32.99
C LEU A 173 25.44 -11.71 32.56
N THR A 174 25.17 -10.79 33.48
CA THR A 174 24.41 -9.57 33.19
C THR A 174 25.13 -8.71 32.15
N ALA A 175 26.42 -8.40 32.40
CA ALA A 175 27.24 -7.62 31.48
C ALA A 175 27.38 -8.28 30.10
N PHE A 176 27.46 -9.61 30.07
CA PHE A 176 27.59 -10.37 28.84
C PHE A 176 26.30 -10.40 28.02
N VAL A 177 25.13 -10.57 28.66
CA VAL A 177 23.82 -10.49 27.99
C VAL A 177 23.61 -9.11 27.38
N ASP A 178 24.00 -8.04 28.09
CA ASP A 178 23.96 -6.67 27.55
C ASP A 178 24.87 -6.52 26.32
N TRP A 179 26.09 -7.07 26.38
CA TRP A 179 27.02 -7.07 25.26
C TRP A 179 26.48 -7.87 24.06
N LEU A 180 25.90 -9.05 24.27
CA LEU A 180 25.29 -9.84 23.20
C LEU A 180 24.15 -9.07 22.52
N CYS A 181 23.29 -8.41 23.28
CA CYS A 181 22.23 -7.56 22.75
C CYS A 181 22.80 -6.35 21.98
N ALA A 182 23.91 -5.77 22.43
CA ALA A 182 24.60 -4.71 21.70
C ALA A 182 25.16 -5.20 20.36
N GLN A 183 25.73 -6.41 20.30
CA GLN A 183 26.21 -7.02 19.06
C GLN A 183 25.09 -7.34 18.08
N LEU A 184 23.91 -7.75 18.56
CA LEU A 184 22.74 -7.92 17.69
C LEU A 184 22.25 -6.59 17.09
N ARG A 185 22.43 -5.46 17.79
CA ARG A 185 22.08 -4.12 17.30
C ARG A 185 23.11 -3.54 16.34
N ARG A 186 24.39 -3.67 16.69
CA ARG A 186 25.54 -3.10 15.99
C ARG A 186 26.69 -4.11 16.02
N PRO A 187 26.68 -5.08 15.09
CA PRO A 187 27.70 -6.13 15.07
C PRO A 187 29.06 -5.55 14.69
N THR A 188 30.12 -6.01 15.35
CA THR A 188 31.49 -5.64 14.97
C THR A 188 31.88 -6.23 13.61
N HIS A 189 31.33 -7.39 13.23
CA HIS A 189 31.46 -7.97 11.89
C HIS A 189 30.07 -8.25 11.28
N PRO A 190 29.74 -7.68 10.10
CA PRO A 190 28.37 -7.68 9.57
C PRO A 190 27.82 -9.07 9.24
N LEU A 191 28.68 -10.04 8.90
CA LEU A 191 28.26 -11.39 8.48
C LEU A 191 28.42 -12.47 9.55
N LEU A 192 29.30 -12.26 10.53
CA LEU A 192 29.72 -13.31 11.47
C LEU A 192 29.37 -12.98 12.93
N GLY A 193 29.32 -11.69 13.28
CA GLY A 193 29.00 -11.25 14.64
C GLY A 193 27.56 -11.55 15.05
N VAL A 194 26.59 -11.30 14.16
CA VAL A 194 25.16 -11.52 14.46
C VAL A 194 24.85 -13.00 14.68
N PRO A 195 25.25 -13.96 13.80
CA PRO A 195 25.02 -15.38 14.05
C PRO A 195 25.68 -15.88 15.34
N ALA A 196 26.92 -15.47 15.62
CA ALA A 196 27.62 -15.86 16.84
C ALA A 196 26.90 -15.34 18.10
N ALA A 197 26.50 -14.06 18.11
CA ALA A 197 25.77 -13.48 19.24
C ALA A 197 24.39 -14.13 19.46
N ALA A 198 23.66 -14.41 18.37
CA ALA A 198 22.37 -15.10 18.44
C ALA A 198 22.51 -16.51 19.00
N HIS A 199 23.51 -17.27 18.55
CA HIS A 199 23.81 -18.60 19.06
C HIS A 199 24.19 -18.58 20.55
N CYS A 200 25.14 -17.71 20.94
CA CYS A 200 25.56 -17.57 22.34
C CYS A 200 24.38 -17.22 23.26
N LEU A 201 23.50 -16.33 22.81
CA LEU A 201 22.29 -15.96 23.55
C LEU A 201 21.30 -17.15 23.63
N GLY A 202 21.07 -17.87 22.54
CA GLY A 202 20.19 -19.04 22.50
C GLY A 202 20.65 -20.19 23.43
N VAL A 203 21.96 -20.36 23.62
CA VAL A 203 22.49 -21.32 24.60
C VAL A 203 22.15 -20.90 26.03
N LEU A 204 22.31 -19.61 26.36
CA LEU A 204 22.02 -19.09 27.71
C LEU A 204 20.51 -19.07 28.03
N LEU A 205 19.66 -18.78 27.04
CA LEU A 205 18.20 -18.73 27.18
C LEU A 205 17.54 -20.08 27.50
N ARG A 206 18.29 -21.19 27.41
CA ARG A 206 17.84 -22.51 27.87
C ARG A 206 17.48 -22.48 29.35
N ASP A 207 18.23 -21.70 30.13
CA ASP A 207 17.96 -21.50 31.54
C ASP A 207 16.83 -20.46 31.76
N PRO A 208 15.77 -20.79 32.51
CA PRO A 208 14.67 -19.85 32.79
C PRO A 208 15.08 -18.57 33.51
N GLY A 209 16.12 -18.61 34.36
CA GLY A 209 16.61 -17.46 35.14
C GLY A 209 17.27 -16.38 34.28
N VAL A 210 17.76 -16.73 33.09
CA VAL A 210 18.35 -15.78 32.14
C VAL A 210 17.29 -14.98 31.37
N ARG A 211 16.09 -15.54 31.18
CA ARG A 211 15.05 -14.93 30.33
C ARG A 211 14.63 -13.52 30.79
N PRO A 212 14.41 -13.24 32.10
CA PRO A 212 14.13 -11.88 32.56
C PRO A 212 15.26 -10.88 32.30
N LEU A 213 16.52 -11.31 32.47
CA LEU A 213 17.70 -10.47 32.18
C LEU A 213 17.78 -10.14 30.69
N ALA A 214 17.66 -11.14 29.82
CA ALA A 214 17.65 -10.96 28.37
C ALA A 214 16.48 -10.09 27.91
N THR A 215 15.31 -10.23 28.54
CA THR A 215 14.13 -9.38 28.26
C THR A 215 14.44 -7.91 28.57
N ARG A 216 15.06 -7.63 29.73
CA ARG A 216 15.46 -6.27 30.14
C ARG A 216 16.50 -5.66 29.20
N ALA A 217 17.43 -6.47 28.71
CA ALA A 217 18.43 -6.06 27.71
C ALA A 217 17.83 -5.86 26.30
N GLY A 218 16.55 -6.18 26.09
CA GLY A 218 15.84 -6.00 24.83
C GLY A 218 15.99 -7.15 23.82
N ALA A 219 16.43 -8.33 24.26
CA ALA A 219 16.65 -9.49 23.39
C ALA A 219 15.41 -9.89 22.57
N ALA A 220 14.21 -9.79 23.15
CA ALA A 220 12.95 -10.15 22.50
C ALA A 220 12.73 -9.37 21.19
N GLY A 221 12.86 -8.05 21.21
CA GLY A 221 12.70 -7.23 20.02
C GLY A 221 13.79 -7.45 18.98
N LEU A 222 15.03 -7.69 19.42
CA LEU A 222 16.18 -7.91 18.54
C LEU A 222 16.11 -9.24 17.81
N LEU A 223 15.83 -10.33 18.53
CA LEU A 223 15.66 -11.65 17.93
C LEU A 223 14.41 -11.71 17.05
N GLY A 224 13.30 -11.10 17.48
CA GLY A 224 12.09 -10.99 16.66
C GLY A 224 12.33 -10.28 15.33
N ALA A 225 13.14 -9.21 15.32
CA ALA A 225 13.51 -8.51 14.08
C ALA A 225 14.39 -9.33 13.13
N LEU A 226 15.13 -10.33 13.65
CA LEU A 226 15.93 -11.26 12.85
C LEU A 226 15.11 -12.42 12.27
N VAL A 227 13.91 -12.68 12.79
CA VAL A 227 12.95 -13.61 12.20
C VAL A 227 12.30 -12.93 10.99
N ARG A 228 13.01 -12.90 9.86
CA ARG A 228 12.51 -12.31 8.61
C ARG A 228 12.83 -13.19 7.42
N VAL A 229 11.80 -13.50 6.65
CA VAL A 229 11.92 -14.13 5.33
C VAL A 229 11.67 -13.05 4.26
N PRO A 230 12.60 -12.80 3.32
CA PRO A 230 12.38 -11.82 2.25
C PRO A 230 11.20 -12.19 1.35
N ALA A 231 10.57 -11.19 0.71
CA ALA A 231 9.39 -11.39 -0.16
C ALA A 231 9.61 -12.36 -1.33
N GLY A 232 10.87 -12.58 -1.74
CA GLY A 232 11.24 -13.58 -2.76
C GLY A 232 11.34 -15.02 -2.26
N GLY A 233 11.04 -15.29 -0.99
CA GLY A 233 11.03 -16.64 -0.39
C GLY A 233 12.42 -17.28 -0.16
N VAL A 234 13.49 -16.72 -0.71
CA VAL A 234 14.84 -17.28 -0.55
C VAL A 234 15.41 -16.96 0.83
N ILE A 235 15.66 -17.99 1.63
CA ILE A 235 16.32 -17.88 2.94
C ILE A 235 17.83 -17.74 2.71
N GLN A 236 18.37 -16.53 2.91
CA GLN A 236 19.79 -16.24 2.67
C GLN A 236 20.71 -16.89 3.72
N ASN A 237 20.33 -16.89 5.01
CA ASN A 237 21.13 -17.50 6.08
C ASN A 237 20.24 -18.41 6.96
N PRO A 238 20.13 -19.71 6.63
CA PRO A 238 19.25 -20.62 7.34
C PRO A 238 19.70 -20.90 8.78
N GLN A 239 21.00 -20.78 9.10
CA GLN A 239 21.48 -20.99 10.45
C GLN A 239 21.12 -19.80 11.35
N LEU A 240 21.30 -18.57 10.87
CA LEU A 240 20.88 -17.38 11.63
C LEU A 240 19.36 -17.37 11.88
N LEU A 241 18.56 -17.71 10.86
CA LEU A 241 17.12 -17.81 11.00
C LEU A 241 16.73 -18.86 12.06
N TYR A 242 17.40 -20.01 12.06
CA TYR A 242 17.21 -21.04 13.09
C TYR A 242 17.49 -20.51 14.50
N GLU A 243 18.65 -19.88 14.73
CA GLU A 243 19.04 -19.35 16.05
C GLU A 243 18.09 -18.24 16.53
N ALA A 244 17.65 -17.37 15.61
CA ALA A 244 16.68 -16.32 15.91
C ALA A 244 15.32 -16.90 16.33
N MET A 245 14.78 -17.86 15.56
CA MET A 245 13.50 -18.51 15.90
C MET A 245 13.61 -19.33 17.18
N LEU A 246 14.74 -19.99 17.42
CA LEU A 246 14.99 -20.75 18.65
C LEU A 246 15.02 -19.83 19.86
N GLY A 247 15.72 -18.69 19.77
CA GLY A 247 15.75 -17.68 20.83
C GLY A 247 14.38 -17.05 21.08
N THR A 248 13.61 -16.79 20.02
CA THR A 248 12.21 -16.34 20.12
C THR A 248 11.33 -17.37 20.84
N TRP A 249 11.45 -18.66 20.49
CA TRP A 249 10.73 -19.72 21.18
C TRP A 249 11.12 -19.82 22.65
N GLN A 250 12.41 -19.81 22.99
CA GLN A 250 12.88 -19.88 24.39
C GLN A 250 12.39 -18.68 25.22
N LEU A 251 12.42 -17.47 24.66
CA LEU A 251 11.94 -16.26 25.32
C LEU A 251 10.41 -16.25 25.48
N SER A 252 9.67 -16.88 24.58
CA SER A 252 8.20 -16.89 24.66
C SER A 252 7.64 -17.60 25.91
N PHE A 253 8.45 -18.38 26.63
CA PHE A 253 8.08 -18.95 27.93
C PHE A 253 8.14 -17.94 29.09
N HIS A 254 8.64 -16.73 28.87
CA HIS A 254 8.63 -15.64 29.84
C HIS A 254 7.59 -14.60 29.41
N LYS A 255 6.52 -14.44 30.20
CA LYS A 255 5.33 -13.67 29.82
C LYS A 255 5.63 -12.25 29.28
N PRO A 256 6.44 -11.40 29.96
CA PRO A 256 6.81 -10.08 29.43
C PRO A 256 7.54 -10.13 28.08
N ALA A 257 8.34 -11.16 27.82
CA ALA A 257 9.01 -11.33 26.53
C ALA A 257 8.03 -11.83 25.45
N ALA A 258 7.12 -12.74 25.81
CA ALA A 258 6.06 -13.21 24.90
C ALA A 258 5.21 -12.04 24.39
N ASP A 259 4.84 -11.11 25.26
CA ASP A 259 4.05 -9.92 24.89
C ASP A 259 4.82 -9.00 23.92
N LEU A 260 6.14 -8.87 24.06
CA LEU A 260 6.99 -8.11 23.12
C LEU A 260 7.18 -8.83 21.78
N LEU A 261 7.27 -10.16 21.81
CA LEU A 261 7.44 -11.01 20.63
C LEU A 261 6.16 -11.13 19.81
N ALA A 262 4.99 -10.96 20.43
CA ALA A 262 3.67 -11.00 19.83
C ALA A 262 3.32 -9.78 18.93
N ASN A 263 4.31 -9.27 18.19
CA ASN A 263 4.13 -8.19 17.22
C ASN A 263 3.99 -8.75 15.79
N THR A 264 3.41 -7.94 14.90
CA THR A 264 3.06 -8.35 13.52
C THR A 264 4.27 -8.75 12.67
N ALA A 265 5.46 -8.19 12.95
CA ALA A 265 6.67 -8.49 12.20
C ALA A 265 7.24 -9.86 12.56
N THR A 266 7.43 -10.14 13.86
CA THR A 266 7.92 -11.45 14.34
C THR A 266 6.95 -12.57 13.94
N VAL A 267 5.65 -12.37 14.18
CA VAL A 267 4.61 -13.35 13.84
C VAL A 267 4.57 -13.60 12.34
N GLY A 268 4.58 -12.55 11.52
CA GLY A 268 4.64 -12.69 10.07
C GLY A 268 5.88 -13.47 9.61
N GLY A 269 7.04 -13.16 10.17
CA GLY A 269 8.29 -13.87 9.88
C GLY A 269 8.26 -15.35 10.23
N LEU A 270 7.64 -15.74 11.35
CA LEU A 270 7.45 -17.15 11.73
C LEU A 270 6.50 -17.87 10.76
N VAL A 271 5.39 -17.23 10.38
CA VAL A 271 4.43 -17.78 9.40
C VAL A 271 5.10 -17.96 8.03
N ASP A 272 5.89 -16.99 7.59
CA ASP A 272 6.64 -17.07 6.34
C ASP A 272 7.74 -18.14 6.38
N ALA A 273 8.39 -18.34 7.53
CA ALA A 273 9.34 -19.42 7.73
C ALA A 273 8.67 -20.80 7.56
N VAL A 274 7.49 -21.02 8.17
CA VAL A 274 6.69 -22.23 7.94
C VAL A 274 6.29 -22.36 6.47
N ARG A 275 5.93 -21.25 5.82
CA ARG A 275 5.49 -21.24 4.41
C ARG A 275 6.57 -21.64 3.42
N VAL A 276 7.82 -21.22 3.62
CA VAL A 276 8.86 -21.34 2.57
C VAL A 276 10.02 -22.26 2.94
N ALA A 277 10.30 -22.49 4.23
CA ALA A 277 11.43 -23.32 4.63
C ALA A 277 11.30 -24.76 4.10
N GLN A 278 12.41 -25.27 3.55
CA GLN A 278 12.51 -26.66 3.06
C GLN A 278 13.16 -27.57 4.11
N LYS A 279 13.95 -27.01 5.04
CA LYS A 279 14.58 -27.78 6.11
C LYS A 279 13.58 -27.97 7.25
N GLU A 280 13.26 -29.21 7.58
CA GLU A 280 12.25 -29.54 8.62
C GLU A 280 12.57 -28.92 9.98
N LYS A 281 13.86 -28.86 10.37
CA LYS A 281 14.29 -28.20 11.62
C LYS A 281 13.83 -26.73 11.74
N LEU A 282 13.74 -26.01 10.62
CA LEU A 282 13.28 -24.61 10.61
C LEU A 282 11.76 -24.55 10.77
N VAL A 283 11.04 -25.43 10.09
CA VAL A 283 9.58 -25.55 10.18
C VAL A 283 9.19 -25.90 11.61
N ARG A 284 9.83 -26.90 12.21
CA ARG A 284 9.57 -27.33 13.58
C ARG A 284 9.75 -26.21 14.60
N VAL A 285 10.89 -25.51 14.58
CA VAL A 285 11.14 -24.42 15.54
C VAL A 285 10.18 -23.26 15.34
N ALA A 286 9.81 -22.94 14.10
CA ALA A 286 8.81 -21.90 13.82
C ALA A 286 7.42 -22.29 14.36
N LEU A 287 6.99 -23.54 14.18
CA LEU A 287 5.74 -24.07 14.72
C LEU A 287 5.73 -24.07 16.26
N LEU A 288 6.82 -24.50 16.90
CA LEU A 288 6.98 -24.46 18.35
C LEU A 288 6.91 -23.03 18.90
N ALA A 289 7.56 -22.08 18.22
CA ALA A 289 7.49 -20.66 18.57
C ALA A 289 6.06 -20.12 18.49
N LEU A 290 5.35 -20.41 17.39
CA LEU A 290 3.96 -19.99 17.19
C LEU A 290 3.02 -20.62 18.21
N GLN A 291 3.17 -21.91 18.50
CA GLN A 291 2.35 -22.63 19.48
C GLN A 291 2.52 -22.03 20.88
N ASN A 292 3.77 -21.77 21.28
CA ASN A 292 4.03 -21.24 22.60
C ASN A 292 3.59 -19.77 22.74
N LEU A 293 3.72 -18.98 21.67
CA LEU A 293 3.18 -17.63 21.61
C LEU A 293 1.65 -17.63 21.68
N LEU A 294 0.96 -18.58 21.05
CA LEU A 294 -0.50 -18.72 21.21
C LEU A 294 -0.88 -19.08 22.64
N ALA A 295 -0.12 -19.94 23.31
CA ALA A 295 -0.41 -20.37 24.68
C ALA A 295 -0.12 -19.29 25.74
N HIS A 296 0.92 -18.49 25.54
CA HIS A 296 1.44 -17.56 26.56
C HIS A 296 1.45 -16.09 26.14
N GLY A 297 1.14 -15.78 24.89
CA GLY A 297 1.08 -14.44 24.35
C GLY A 297 -0.10 -13.61 24.86
N PRO A 298 -0.21 -12.35 24.43
CA PRO A 298 -1.35 -11.51 24.76
C PRO A 298 -2.59 -12.10 24.07
N ALA A 299 -3.71 -12.14 24.79
CA ALA A 299 -4.92 -12.69 24.18
C ALA A 299 -5.36 -11.82 22.99
N GLY A 300 -5.82 -12.46 21.91
CA GLY A 300 -6.06 -11.83 20.61
C GLY A 300 -4.92 -12.02 19.60
N LEU A 301 -3.80 -12.61 20.00
CA LEU A 301 -2.70 -12.98 19.09
C LEU A 301 -3.14 -13.99 18.02
N GLU A 302 -4.13 -14.83 18.33
CA GLU A 302 -4.76 -15.77 17.40
C GLU A 302 -5.19 -15.05 16.10
N PHE A 303 -5.72 -13.82 16.20
CA PHE A 303 -6.23 -13.05 15.07
C PHE A 303 -5.11 -12.52 14.18
N ALA A 304 -4.07 -11.94 14.79
CA ALA A 304 -2.90 -11.46 14.05
C ALA A 304 -2.20 -12.61 13.29
N ILE A 305 -2.22 -13.82 13.87
CA ILE A 305 -1.70 -15.03 13.23
C ILE A 305 -2.60 -15.49 12.06
N VAL A 306 -3.92 -15.43 12.21
CA VAL A 306 -4.89 -15.76 11.15
C VAL A 306 -4.79 -14.80 9.97
N ASP A 307 -4.70 -13.48 10.21
CA ASP A 307 -4.59 -12.47 9.15
C ASP A 307 -3.30 -12.63 8.31
N LYS A 308 -2.24 -13.21 8.89
CA LYS A 308 -1.02 -13.58 8.14
C LYS A 308 -1.19 -14.84 7.27
N GLY A 309 -2.38 -15.44 7.28
CA GLY A 309 -2.75 -16.58 6.46
C GLY A 309 -2.19 -17.92 6.97
N LEU A 310 -1.85 -18.02 8.26
CA LEU A 310 -1.28 -19.25 8.81
C LEU A 310 -2.19 -20.46 8.58
N ARG A 311 -3.52 -20.30 8.66
CA ARG A 311 -4.48 -21.39 8.42
C ARG A 311 -4.25 -22.08 7.07
N ARG A 312 -4.21 -21.30 5.98
CA ARG A 312 -3.94 -21.82 4.64
C ARG A 312 -2.54 -22.43 4.53
N VAL A 313 -1.55 -21.86 5.22
CA VAL A 313 -0.20 -22.42 5.25
C VAL A 313 -0.18 -23.79 5.93
N LEU A 314 -0.87 -23.95 7.07
CA LEU A 314 -0.96 -25.24 7.78
C LEU A 314 -1.67 -26.29 6.92
N GLU A 315 -2.78 -25.94 6.28
CA GLU A 315 -3.52 -26.84 5.37
C GLU A 315 -2.62 -27.32 4.21
N VAL A 316 -1.88 -26.41 3.56
CA VAL A 316 -0.96 -26.77 2.47
C VAL A 316 0.19 -27.64 2.98
N ARG A 317 0.82 -27.28 4.11
CA ARG A 317 1.95 -28.02 4.68
C ARG A 317 1.56 -29.38 5.24
N ALA A 318 0.33 -29.55 5.71
CA ALA A 318 -0.20 -30.84 6.17
C ALA A 318 -0.35 -31.87 5.03
N THR A 319 -0.44 -31.44 3.77
CA THR A 319 -0.49 -32.36 2.61
C THR A 319 0.88 -32.91 2.20
N GLN A 320 1.97 -32.41 2.79
CA GLN A 320 3.33 -32.83 2.47
C GLN A 320 3.78 -34.01 3.35
N SER A 321 4.69 -34.84 2.84
CA SER A 321 5.35 -35.89 3.62
C SER A 321 6.52 -35.31 4.41
N TRP A 322 6.65 -35.70 5.68
CA TRP A 322 7.67 -35.23 6.61
C TRP A 322 8.44 -36.41 7.21
N ASP A 323 9.77 -36.28 7.34
CA ASP A 323 10.62 -37.26 8.01
C ASP A 323 10.60 -37.07 9.54
N ASP A 324 10.51 -35.82 10.01
CA ASP A 324 10.33 -35.45 11.42
C ASP A 324 8.87 -35.67 11.87
N GLY A 325 8.66 -36.72 12.66
CA GLY A 325 7.35 -37.13 13.17
C GLY A 325 6.64 -36.08 14.03
N ASP A 326 7.37 -35.12 14.62
CA ASP A 326 6.77 -34.07 15.43
C ASP A 326 6.09 -32.99 14.57
N VAL A 327 6.50 -32.81 13.31
CA VAL A 327 5.99 -31.73 12.45
C VAL A 327 4.50 -31.92 12.15
N PRO A 328 4.01 -33.10 11.70
CA PRO A 328 2.58 -33.34 11.52
C PRO A 328 1.74 -33.10 12.78
N GLU A 329 2.24 -33.54 13.95
CA GLU A 329 1.55 -33.34 15.23
C GLU A 329 1.42 -31.86 15.59
N LEU A 330 2.50 -31.09 15.41
CA LEU A 330 2.51 -29.64 15.63
C LEU A 330 1.58 -28.90 14.67
N LEU A 331 1.55 -29.29 13.38
CA LEU A 331 0.63 -28.70 12.39
C LEU A 331 -0.84 -28.90 12.81
N ALA A 332 -1.20 -30.11 13.23
CA ALA A 332 -2.55 -30.44 13.68
C ALA A 332 -2.92 -29.70 14.99
N ALA A 333 -2.04 -29.71 15.98
CA ALA A 333 -2.26 -29.06 17.27
C ALA A 333 -2.45 -27.54 17.12
N LEU A 334 -1.65 -26.90 16.25
CA LEU A 334 -1.74 -25.47 15.98
C LEU A 334 -3.03 -25.12 15.22
N GLY A 335 -3.44 -25.94 14.26
CA GLY A 335 -4.72 -25.80 13.56
C GLY A 335 -5.91 -25.82 14.53
N ALA A 336 -5.98 -26.81 15.42
CA ALA A 336 -7.04 -26.93 16.42
C ALA A 336 -7.02 -25.78 17.45
N SER A 337 -5.85 -25.24 17.79
CA SER A 337 -5.73 -24.07 18.68
C SER A 337 -6.30 -22.81 18.05
N LEU A 338 -6.06 -22.60 16.75
CA LEU A 338 -6.59 -21.45 16.01
C LEU A 338 -8.12 -21.54 15.84
N GLU A 339 -8.66 -22.73 15.58
CA GLU A 339 -10.10 -22.94 15.47
C GLU A 339 -10.85 -22.64 16.77
N ARG A 340 -10.31 -23.09 17.92
CA ARG A 340 -10.91 -22.80 19.24
C ARG A 340 -10.87 -21.31 19.59
N GLY A 341 -9.75 -20.63 19.36
CA GLY A 341 -9.62 -19.19 19.61
C GLY A 341 -10.56 -18.33 18.75
N VAL A 342 -10.88 -18.78 17.53
CA VAL A 342 -11.87 -18.15 16.63
C VAL A 342 -13.31 -18.38 17.09
N CYS A 343 -13.60 -19.39 17.91
CA CYS A 343 -14.94 -19.67 18.44
C CYS A 343 -15.20 -19.06 19.84
N GLU A 344 -14.19 -18.87 20.70
CA GLU A 344 -14.37 -18.51 22.13
C GLU A 344 -14.63 -17.02 22.43
N LEU A 345 -14.45 -16.11 21.48
CA LEU A 345 -14.75 -14.70 21.68
C LEU A 345 -15.87 -14.29 20.72
N SER A 346 -16.97 -13.74 21.27
CA SER A 346 -17.96 -13.07 20.43
C SER A 346 -17.23 -12.02 19.58
N SER A 347 -17.61 -11.89 18.31
CA SER A 347 -16.98 -10.95 17.36
C SER A 347 -16.89 -9.53 17.93
N PHE A 348 -17.81 -9.14 18.83
CA PHE A 348 -17.82 -7.83 19.45
C PHE A 348 -16.83 -7.63 20.59
N GLU A 349 -16.57 -8.65 21.42
CA GLU A 349 -15.55 -8.53 22.48
C GLU A 349 -14.14 -8.37 21.89
N ARG A 350 -13.91 -8.91 20.69
CA ARG A 350 -12.68 -8.68 19.90
C ARG A 350 -12.56 -7.23 19.47
N TYR A 351 -13.62 -6.70 18.86
CA TYR A 351 -13.67 -5.31 18.42
C TYR A 351 -13.53 -4.32 19.60
N ARG A 352 -14.19 -4.59 20.73
CA ARG A 352 -14.05 -3.81 21.98
C ARG A 352 -12.59 -3.79 22.46
N ARG A 353 -11.87 -4.91 22.37
CA ARG A 353 -10.48 -5.00 22.80
C ARG A 353 -9.56 -4.18 21.92
N GLU A 354 -9.70 -4.24 20.59
CA GLU A 354 -8.91 -3.45 19.65
C GLU A 354 -9.08 -1.94 19.90
N LEU A 355 -10.32 -1.50 20.14
CA LEU A 355 -10.62 -0.12 20.54
C LEU A 355 -9.91 0.30 21.83
N LEU A 356 -9.95 -0.54 22.86
CA LEU A 356 -9.36 -0.21 24.17
C LEU A 356 -7.82 -0.26 24.16
N LEU A 357 -7.22 -1.11 23.33
CA LEU A 357 -5.76 -1.16 23.13
C LEU A 357 -5.25 -0.01 22.26
N GLY A 358 -6.14 0.64 21.50
CA GLY A 358 -5.81 1.78 20.65
C GLY A 358 -5.02 1.41 19.39
N GLN A 359 -5.08 0.15 18.98
CA GLN A 359 -4.44 -0.37 17.78
C GLN A 359 -5.51 -1.06 16.94
N LEU A 360 -5.94 -0.40 15.86
CA LEU A 360 -6.93 -0.96 14.94
C LEU A 360 -6.22 -1.49 13.70
N ALA A 361 -6.56 -2.71 13.30
CA ALA A 361 -6.00 -3.35 12.11
C ALA A 361 -7.11 -3.78 11.15
N TRP A 362 -6.79 -3.85 9.85
CA TRP A 362 -7.74 -4.35 8.87
C TRP A 362 -7.99 -5.84 9.10
N GLY A 363 -9.24 -6.18 9.46
CA GLY A 363 -9.68 -7.55 9.64
C GLY A 363 -11.18 -7.72 9.37
N PRO A 364 -11.71 -8.95 9.48
CA PRO A 364 -13.13 -9.24 9.21
C PRO A 364 -14.09 -8.42 10.07
N LEU A 365 -13.70 -8.05 11.29
CA LEU A 365 -14.52 -7.25 12.22
C LEU A 365 -14.76 -5.83 11.71
N HIS A 366 -13.80 -5.27 10.97
CA HIS A 366 -13.86 -3.90 10.45
C HIS A 366 -14.50 -3.84 9.06
N THR A 367 -14.61 -4.98 8.38
CA THR A 367 -15.01 -5.05 6.97
C THR A 367 -16.32 -5.79 6.71
N ALA A 368 -16.71 -6.75 7.56
CA ALA A 368 -17.90 -7.56 7.36
C ALA A 368 -19.18 -6.81 7.77
N ASP A 369 -20.14 -6.71 6.85
CA ASP A 369 -21.41 -6.02 7.09
C ASP A 369 -22.28 -6.73 8.13
N ASP A 370 -22.25 -8.07 8.18
CA ASP A 370 -22.99 -8.87 9.17
C ASP A 370 -22.57 -8.54 10.61
N PHE A 371 -21.28 -8.26 10.83
CA PHE A 371 -20.78 -7.86 12.14
C PHE A 371 -21.41 -6.54 12.59
N TRP A 372 -21.39 -5.53 11.71
CA TRP A 372 -21.91 -4.20 12.01
C TRP A 372 -23.44 -4.19 12.13
N ALA A 373 -24.14 -4.98 11.31
CA ALA A 373 -25.59 -5.14 11.41
C ALA A 373 -26.02 -5.70 12.77
N GLN A 374 -25.25 -6.62 13.35
CA GLN A 374 -25.56 -7.27 14.63
C GLN A 374 -25.06 -6.49 15.86
N ASN A 375 -24.03 -5.65 15.71
CA ASN A 375 -23.30 -5.10 16.85
C ASN A 375 -23.20 -3.57 16.90
N ALA A 376 -23.67 -2.84 15.88
CA ALA A 376 -23.57 -1.37 15.89
C ALA A 376 -24.35 -0.72 17.05
N GLU A 377 -25.50 -1.30 17.45
CA GLU A 377 -26.27 -0.82 18.60
C GLU A 377 -25.46 -0.87 19.91
N ARG A 378 -24.68 -1.95 20.10
CA ARG A 378 -23.79 -2.13 21.27
C ARG A 378 -22.69 -1.08 21.35
N LEU A 379 -22.37 -0.42 20.24
CA LEU A 379 -21.41 0.69 20.19
C LEU A 379 -22.01 2.02 20.65
N ALA A 380 -23.33 2.17 20.53
CA ALA A 380 -24.10 3.33 20.99
C ALA A 380 -24.51 3.22 22.47
N GLU A 381 -24.50 2.01 23.05
CA GLU A 381 -24.77 1.76 24.47
C GLU A 381 -23.87 2.58 25.42
N GLY A 382 -24.35 2.81 26.64
CA GLY A 382 -23.58 3.49 27.68
C GLY A 382 -23.21 4.94 27.33
N ASN A 383 -24.08 5.67 26.63
CA ASN A 383 -23.84 7.04 26.13
C ASN A 383 -22.68 7.13 25.11
N GLY A 384 -22.54 6.08 24.28
CA GLY A 384 -21.53 5.99 23.23
C GLY A 384 -20.09 5.96 23.75
N GLN A 385 -19.83 5.37 24.94
CA GLN A 385 -18.49 5.31 25.52
C GLN A 385 -17.45 4.70 24.56
N LEU A 386 -17.79 3.58 23.91
CA LEU A 386 -16.90 2.93 22.95
C LEU A 386 -16.73 3.75 21.67
N LEU A 387 -17.81 4.39 21.20
CA LEU A 387 -17.75 5.31 20.06
C LEU A 387 -16.86 6.54 20.37
N ARG A 388 -16.89 7.06 21.60
CA ARG A 388 -16.00 8.13 22.05
C ARG A 388 -14.54 7.69 22.05
N VAL A 389 -14.25 6.44 22.44
CA VAL A 389 -12.89 5.87 22.35
C VAL A 389 -12.45 5.80 20.88
N LEU A 390 -13.30 5.28 19.99
CA LEU A 390 -13.03 5.25 18.54
C LEU A 390 -12.72 6.64 17.99
N LEU A 391 -13.56 7.63 18.29
CA LEU A 391 -13.35 9.02 17.84
C LEU A 391 -12.09 9.64 18.45
N LYS A 392 -11.72 9.26 19.68
CA LYS A 392 -10.47 9.72 20.29
C LYS A 392 -9.24 9.15 19.59
N LEU A 393 -9.30 7.90 19.11
CA LEU A 393 -8.24 7.31 18.29
C LEU A 393 -8.12 8.01 16.94
N VAL A 394 -9.24 8.32 16.29
CA VAL A 394 -9.27 9.12 15.04
C VAL A 394 -8.70 10.53 15.27
N GLU A 395 -8.88 11.13 16.45
CA GLU A 395 -8.32 12.45 16.77
C GLU A 395 -6.80 12.43 17.05
N SER A 396 -6.31 11.41 17.75
CA SER A 396 -5.00 11.48 18.42
C SER A 396 -3.97 10.43 17.99
N SER A 397 -4.38 9.41 17.23
CA SER A 397 -3.44 8.38 16.75
C SER A 397 -2.45 8.96 15.73
N ARG A 398 -1.23 8.44 15.75
CA ARG A 398 -0.18 8.73 14.75
C ARG A 398 0.03 7.58 13.76
N ASP A 399 -0.63 6.45 14.00
CA ASP A 399 -0.56 5.29 13.11
C ASP A 399 -1.58 5.42 11.99
N ALA A 400 -1.09 5.45 10.75
CA ALA A 400 -1.93 5.60 9.56
C ALA A 400 -2.94 4.45 9.42
N THR A 401 -2.57 3.23 9.83
CA THR A 401 -3.49 2.07 9.76
C THR A 401 -4.67 2.28 10.71
N THR A 402 -4.38 2.61 11.97
CA THR A 402 -5.39 2.89 12.98
C THR A 402 -6.31 4.05 12.59
N LEU A 403 -5.77 5.12 12.00
CA LEU A 403 -6.57 6.24 11.50
C LEU A 403 -7.48 5.81 10.34
N ALA A 404 -6.96 5.04 9.37
CA ALA A 404 -7.73 4.58 8.22
C ALA A 404 -8.86 3.60 8.62
N VAL A 405 -8.55 2.62 9.47
CA VAL A 405 -9.53 1.67 10.02
C VAL A 405 -10.55 2.42 10.87
N GLY A 406 -10.11 3.35 11.72
CA GLY A 406 -11.01 4.14 12.55
C GLY A 406 -11.99 4.99 11.73
N CYS A 407 -11.55 5.60 10.63
CA CYS A 407 -12.45 6.28 9.70
C CYS A 407 -13.46 5.32 9.06
N ASN A 408 -13.02 4.13 8.65
CA ASN A 408 -13.92 3.11 8.09
C ASN A 408 -14.97 2.64 9.12
N ASP A 409 -14.56 2.41 10.37
CA ASP A 409 -15.44 1.93 11.44
C ASP A 409 -16.52 2.95 11.80
N VAL A 410 -16.16 4.24 11.87
CA VAL A 410 -17.14 5.33 12.02
C VAL A 410 -18.14 5.31 10.86
N ALA A 411 -17.67 5.08 9.64
CA ALA A 411 -18.51 5.02 8.46
C ALA A 411 -19.47 3.82 8.47
N ARG A 412 -18.99 2.65 8.90
CA ARG A 412 -19.79 1.41 9.03
C ARG A 412 -20.82 1.53 10.16
N PHE A 413 -20.44 2.10 11.30
CA PHE A 413 -21.38 2.41 12.38
C PHE A 413 -22.51 3.33 11.90
N VAL A 414 -22.19 4.39 11.17
CA VAL A 414 -23.17 5.32 10.60
C VAL A 414 -24.11 4.63 9.58
N ALA A 415 -23.58 3.69 8.80
CA ALA A 415 -24.38 2.94 7.84
C ALA A 415 -25.31 1.92 8.51
N ALA A 416 -24.82 1.19 9.51
CA ALA A 416 -25.53 0.12 10.18
C ALA A 416 -26.55 0.62 11.23
N TYR A 417 -26.25 1.71 11.94
CA TYR A 417 -27.11 2.23 13.01
C TYR A 417 -27.93 3.44 12.54
N PRO A 418 -29.28 3.36 12.47
CA PRO A 418 -30.12 4.42 11.89
C PRO A 418 -29.95 5.80 12.52
N HIS A 419 -29.65 5.86 13.83
CA HIS A 419 -29.46 7.11 14.58
C HIS A 419 -27.97 7.50 14.71
N GLY A 420 -27.06 6.71 14.12
CA GLY A 420 -25.61 6.88 14.26
C GLY A 420 -25.10 8.22 13.73
N ARG A 421 -25.73 8.77 12.68
CA ARG A 421 -25.40 10.10 12.13
C ARG A 421 -25.54 11.21 13.17
N GLY A 422 -26.65 11.21 13.91
CA GLY A 422 -26.93 12.21 14.96
C GLY A 422 -25.88 12.14 16.06
N ILE A 423 -25.60 10.92 16.54
CA ILE A 423 -24.62 10.68 17.61
C ILE A 423 -23.21 11.08 17.18
N VAL A 424 -22.76 10.68 15.99
CA VAL A 424 -21.42 11.05 15.48
C VAL A 424 -21.28 12.57 15.30
N THR A 425 -22.36 13.25 14.90
CA THR A 425 -22.37 14.71 14.74
C THR A 425 -22.31 15.41 16.11
N GLU A 426 -23.09 14.95 17.09
CA GLU A 426 -23.07 15.48 18.46
C GLU A 426 -21.71 15.31 19.14
N LEU A 427 -21.02 14.20 18.85
CA LEU A 427 -19.68 13.91 19.34
C LEU A 427 -18.54 14.60 18.55
N ARG A 428 -18.87 15.52 17.62
CA ARG A 428 -17.92 16.23 16.76
C ARG A 428 -17.07 15.31 15.87
N GLY A 429 -17.56 14.11 15.59
CA GLY A 429 -16.84 13.11 14.78
C GLY A 429 -16.69 13.55 13.31
N LYS A 430 -17.65 14.32 12.79
CA LYS A 430 -17.59 14.87 11.43
C LYS A 430 -16.36 15.77 11.24
N GLU A 431 -16.14 16.72 12.15
CA GLU A 431 -15.01 17.64 12.08
C GLU A 431 -13.68 16.92 12.23
N LEU A 432 -13.62 15.88 13.05
CA LEU A 432 -12.43 15.05 13.24
C LEU A 432 -12.05 14.31 11.96
N VAL A 433 -13.01 13.61 11.32
CA VAL A 433 -12.75 12.87 10.08
C VAL A 433 -12.45 13.82 8.91
N MET A 434 -13.10 14.99 8.83
CA MET A 434 -12.83 15.99 7.79
C MET A 434 -11.38 16.48 7.81
N ARG A 435 -10.75 16.62 8.99
CA ARG A 435 -9.34 17.00 9.09
C ARG A 435 -8.40 15.96 8.48
N LEU A 436 -8.79 14.69 8.47
CA LEU A 436 -8.00 13.59 7.92
C LEU A 436 -8.11 13.44 6.40
N MET A 437 -9.01 14.19 5.73
CA MET A 437 -9.11 14.20 4.27
C MET A 437 -7.89 14.82 3.58
N VAL A 438 -7.09 15.59 4.31
CA VAL A 438 -5.83 16.19 3.82
C VAL A 438 -4.59 15.49 4.39
N HIS A 439 -4.77 14.30 4.97
CA HIS A 439 -3.67 13.53 5.56
C HIS A 439 -2.67 13.07 4.47
N PRO A 440 -1.35 13.06 4.73
CA PRO A 440 -0.33 12.68 3.74
C PRO A 440 -0.40 11.21 3.31
N ASP A 441 -0.95 10.33 4.16
CA ASP A 441 -1.17 8.93 3.83
C ASP A 441 -2.46 8.75 3.00
N GLN A 442 -2.33 8.16 1.80
CA GLN A 442 -3.44 7.95 0.86
C GLN A 442 -4.53 7.03 1.41
N ALA A 443 -4.20 6.03 2.23
CA ALA A 443 -5.20 5.11 2.78
C ALA A 443 -6.08 5.84 3.80
N VAL A 444 -5.48 6.67 4.66
CA VAL A 444 -6.20 7.54 5.60
C VAL A 444 -7.09 8.53 4.84
N GLN A 445 -6.55 9.22 3.83
CA GLN A 445 -7.31 10.17 3.02
C GLN A 445 -8.51 9.50 2.34
N ARG A 446 -8.32 8.31 1.75
CA ARG A 446 -9.39 7.55 1.08
C ARG A 446 -10.50 7.18 2.06
N GLN A 447 -10.16 6.65 3.24
CA GLN A 447 -11.15 6.24 4.22
C GLN A 447 -11.83 7.43 4.90
N ALA A 448 -11.10 8.51 5.16
CA ALA A 448 -11.68 9.75 5.68
C ALA A 448 -12.71 10.34 4.70
N LEU A 449 -12.38 10.38 3.40
CA LEU A 449 -13.31 10.82 2.36
C LEU A 449 -14.55 9.91 2.30
N ALA A 450 -14.35 8.59 2.28
CA ALA A 450 -15.44 7.61 2.24
C ALA A 450 -16.34 7.66 3.49
N CYS A 451 -15.77 7.98 4.65
CA CYS A 451 -16.51 8.18 5.89
C CYS A 451 -17.32 9.48 5.87
N VAL A 452 -16.71 10.60 5.45
CA VAL A 452 -17.42 11.89 5.31
C VAL A 452 -18.56 11.77 4.30
N GLN A 453 -18.36 11.09 3.18
CA GLN A 453 -19.42 10.79 2.22
C GLN A 453 -20.62 10.08 2.88
N ARG A 454 -20.38 9.05 3.71
CA ARG A 454 -21.46 8.30 4.40
C ARG A 454 -22.14 9.09 5.52
N ILE A 455 -21.38 9.97 6.19
CA ILE A 455 -21.94 10.91 7.17
C ILE A 455 -22.86 11.94 6.48
N LEU A 456 -22.52 12.36 5.24
CA LEU A 456 -23.23 13.40 4.50
C LEU A 456 -24.37 12.91 3.60
N LEU A 457 -24.32 11.67 3.09
CA LEU A 457 -25.31 11.10 2.14
C LEU A 457 -26.41 10.32 2.88
N SER A 458 -27.65 10.36 2.38
CA SER A 458 -28.81 9.62 2.95
C SER A 458 -28.68 8.10 2.77
N LYS A 459 -29.50 7.32 3.50
CA LYS A 459 -29.40 5.83 3.58
C LYS A 459 -29.55 5.14 2.22
N ASP A 460 -30.34 5.73 1.32
CA ASP A 460 -30.64 5.17 -0.01
C ASP A 460 -29.47 5.27 -1.00
N HIS A 461 -28.59 6.27 -0.83
CA HIS A 461 -27.42 6.46 -1.68
C HIS A 461 -26.23 5.57 -1.28
N ALA A 462 -26.18 5.11 -0.02
CA ALA A 462 -25.06 4.35 0.52
C ALA A 462 -25.12 2.85 0.18
N SER A 463 -26.32 2.27 0.04
CA SER A 463 -26.54 0.88 -0.35
C SER A 463 -26.12 0.60 -1.80
N ALA A 464 -26.40 1.55 -2.71
CA ALA A 464 -26.03 1.45 -4.13
C ALA A 464 -24.50 1.41 -4.37
N LEU A 465 -23.71 1.99 -3.46
CA LEU A 465 -22.24 2.01 -3.55
C LEU A 465 -21.56 0.78 -2.92
N VAL A 466 -22.26 0.02 -2.08
CA VAL A 466 -21.73 -1.18 -1.39
C VAL A 466 -21.94 -2.45 -2.20
N ALA A 467 -22.96 -2.50 -3.06
CA ALA A 467 -23.31 -3.70 -3.85
C ALA A 467 -22.34 -4.04 -5.00
N GLY A 468 -21.27 -3.27 -5.21
CA GLY A 468 -20.46 -3.39 -6.43
C GLY A 468 -21.27 -3.03 -7.68
N VAL A 469 -20.61 -3.06 -8.85
CA VAL A 469 -21.22 -2.65 -10.14
C VAL A 469 -22.43 -3.53 -10.52
N ASP A 470 -22.57 -4.71 -9.90
CA ASP A 470 -23.64 -5.68 -10.19
C ASP A 470 -25.02 -5.30 -9.60
N GLY A 471 -25.09 -4.31 -8.70
CA GLY A 471 -26.34 -3.82 -8.09
C GLY A 471 -26.89 -2.50 -8.67
N LEU A 472 -26.17 -1.85 -9.58
CA LEU A 472 -26.57 -0.56 -10.15
C LEU A 472 -27.57 -0.74 -11.31
N ARG A 473 -28.54 0.18 -11.43
CA ARG A 473 -29.45 0.19 -12.60
C ARG A 473 -28.62 0.34 -13.87
N ARG A 474 -28.79 -0.60 -14.80
CA ARG A 474 -28.17 -0.51 -16.13
C ARG A 474 -28.73 0.71 -16.85
N VAL A 475 -27.83 1.60 -17.27
CA VAL A 475 -28.17 2.80 -18.05
C VAL A 475 -28.04 2.47 -19.52
N VAL A 476 -29.03 2.89 -20.32
CA VAL A 476 -29.04 2.70 -21.78
C VAL A 476 -29.26 4.03 -22.48
N VAL A 477 -28.65 4.20 -23.65
CA VAL A 477 -28.90 5.35 -24.54
C VAL A 477 -30.08 5.00 -25.41
N THR A 478 -31.17 5.76 -25.31
CA THR A 478 -32.43 5.49 -26.03
C THR A 478 -32.63 6.39 -27.24
N GLY A 479 -31.99 7.57 -27.27
CA GLY A 479 -32.05 8.49 -28.41
C GLY A 479 -30.87 9.45 -28.43
N LEU A 480 -30.60 10.02 -29.61
CA LEU A 480 -29.52 10.96 -29.86
C LEU A 480 -30.04 12.19 -30.62
N GLY A 481 -29.39 13.34 -30.40
CA GLY A 481 -29.63 14.54 -31.17
C GLY A 481 -28.33 15.33 -31.36
N LEU A 482 -28.13 15.86 -32.55
CA LEU A 482 -26.87 16.48 -32.95
C LEU A 482 -27.11 17.79 -33.71
N VAL A 483 -26.46 18.84 -33.23
CA VAL A 483 -26.36 20.13 -33.92
C VAL A 483 -24.89 20.48 -34.04
N THR A 484 -24.36 20.44 -35.26
CA THR A 484 -22.93 20.53 -35.51
C THR A 484 -22.63 21.44 -36.70
N PRO A 485 -21.36 21.80 -36.94
CA PRO A 485 -20.96 22.52 -38.16
C PRO A 485 -21.26 21.77 -39.47
N LEU A 486 -21.45 20.45 -39.41
CA LEU A 486 -21.87 19.66 -40.57
C LEU A 486 -23.38 19.71 -40.81
N GLY A 487 -24.19 20.18 -39.85
CA GLY A 487 -25.63 20.34 -40.03
C GLY A 487 -26.44 20.15 -38.75
N ILE A 488 -27.75 20.34 -38.88
CA ILE A 488 -28.75 20.07 -37.84
C ILE A 488 -29.36 18.69 -38.14
N GLY A 489 -29.17 17.74 -37.22
CA GLY A 489 -29.67 16.37 -37.33
C GLY A 489 -28.56 15.32 -37.22
N LYS A 490 -28.81 14.22 -36.50
CA LYS A 490 -27.85 13.13 -36.30
C LYS A 490 -27.58 12.36 -37.59
N GLU A 491 -28.59 12.07 -38.41
CA GLU A 491 -28.42 11.36 -39.69
C GLU A 491 -27.61 12.22 -40.66
N LEU A 492 -28.02 13.49 -40.82
CA LEU A 492 -27.31 14.44 -41.69
C LEU A 492 -25.85 14.59 -41.27
N THR A 493 -25.60 14.74 -39.97
CA THR A 493 -24.25 14.87 -39.44
C THR A 493 -23.43 13.60 -39.70
N TRP A 494 -24.01 12.43 -39.45
CA TRP A 494 -23.36 11.14 -39.63
C TRP A 494 -23.00 10.88 -41.10
N ASP A 495 -23.96 11.08 -42.01
CA ASP A 495 -23.76 10.87 -43.45
C ASP A 495 -22.66 11.78 -44.00
N ARG A 496 -22.65 13.05 -43.59
CA ARG A 496 -21.63 14.03 -44.00
C ARG A 496 -20.24 13.71 -43.47
N VAL A 497 -20.13 13.29 -42.20
CA VAL A 497 -18.86 12.82 -41.63
C VAL A 497 -18.32 11.63 -42.43
N LEU A 498 -19.17 10.64 -42.74
CA LEU A 498 -18.75 9.46 -43.49
C LEU A 498 -18.38 9.78 -44.95
N ALA A 499 -19.04 10.76 -45.55
CA ALA A 499 -18.72 11.25 -46.89
C ALA A 499 -17.41 12.08 -46.93
N GLY A 500 -16.80 12.37 -45.78
CA GLY A 500 -15.61 13.20 -45.69
C GLY A 500 -15.87 14.70 -45.93
N GLU A 501 -17.11 15.15 -45.72
CA GLU A 501 -17.44 16.58 -45.75
C GLU A 501 -16.87 17.29 -44.50
N THR A 502 -16.60 18.58 -44.63
CA THR A 502 -16.09 19.43 -43.54
C THR A 502 -16.91 20.70 -43.36
N GLY A 503 -17.20 21.03 -42.10
CA GLY A 503 -17.77 22.31 -41.68
C GLY A 503 -16.70 23.38 -41.44
N VAL A 504 -15.42 23.01 -41.51
CA VAL A 504 -14.28 23.91 -41.37
C VAL A 504 -14.08 24.68 -42.67
N ARG A 505 -14.09 26.01 -42.59
CA ARG A 505 -13.96 26.90 -43.75
C ARG A 505 -13.21 28.19 -43.41
N ALA A 506 -12.91 28.99 -44.42
CA ALA A 506 -12.40 30.34 -44.22
C ALA A 506 -13.45 31.22 -43.51
N LEU A 507 -12.97 32.05 -42.57
CA LEU A 507 -13.74 33.07 -41.87
C LEU A 507 -14.21 34.14 -42.87
N ALA A 508 -15.51 34.38 -42.91
CA ALA A 508 -16.11 35.42 -43.74
C ALA A 508 -16.48 36.66 -42.90
N LEU A 509 -16.58 37.83 -43.52
CA LEU A 509 -16.95 39.09 -42.84
C LEU A 509 -18.32 39.00 -42.16
N GLU A 510 -19.24 38.22 -42.72
CA GLU A 510 -20.57 37.97 -42.16
C GLU A 510 -20.54 37.15 -40.86
N ASP A 511 -19.49 36.36 -40.62
CA ASP A 511 -19.36 35.58 -39.39
C ASP A 511 -19.05 36.46 -38.16
N LEU A 512 -18.43 37.61 -38.39
CA LEU A 512 -18.06 38.57 -37.35
C LEU A 512 -19.22 39.53 -37.05
N PRO A 513 -19.41 39.92 -35.77
CA PRO A 513 -20.24 41.07 -35.41
C PRO A 513 -19.81 42.30 -36.20
N GLU A 514 -20.76 43.17 -36.59
CA GLU A 514 -20.47 44.37 -37.39
C GLU A 514 -19.37 45.23 -36.76
N SER A 515 -19.38 45.37 -35.44
CA SER A 515 -18.38 46.09 -34.64
C SER A 515 -16.96 45.52 -34.73
N HIS A 516 -16.79 44.26 -35.17
CA HIS A 516 -15.53 43.54 -35.15
C HIS A 516 -14.99 43.25 -36.56
N ARG A 517 -15.71 43.62 -37.63
CA ARG A 517 -15.33 43.34 -39.02
C ARG A 517 -13.98 43.96 -39.39
N ASP A 518 -13.69 45.17 -38.92
CA ASP A 518 -12.42 45.86 -39.18
C ASP A 518 -11.22 45.17 -38.51
N SER A 519 -11.46 44.38 -37.47
CA SER A 519 -10.44 43.61 -36.76
C SER A 519 -10.06 42.31 -37.47
N MET A 520 -10.80 41.89 -38.51
CA MET A 520 -10.53 40.64 -39.25
C MET A 520 -9.10 40.62 -39.83
N ALA A 521 -8.60 41.78 -40.27
CA ALA A 521 -7.26 41.91 -40.82
C ALA A 521 -6.16 41.54 -39.80
N GLN A 522 -6.45 41.73 -38.51
CA GLN A 522 -5.51 41.54 -37.40
C GLN A 522 -5.48 40.09 -36.88
N LEU A 523 -6.39 39.23 -37.35
CA LEU A 523 -6.47 37.84 -36.90
C LEU A 523 -5.34 36.99 -37.53
N PRO A 524 -4.50 36.33 -36.71
CA PRO A 524 -3.43 35.46 -37.21
C PRO A 524 -3.96 34.15 -37.79
N CYS A 525 -5.17 33.72 -37.40
CA CYS A 525 -5.86 32.56 -37.95
C CYS A 525 -7.24 32.98 -38.47
N ARG A 526 -7.60 32.54 -39.69
CA ARG A 526 -8.87 32.87 -40.36
C ARG A 526 -9.63 31.61 -40.76
N VAL A 527 -9.47 30.54 -39.99
CA VAL A 527 -10.20 29.28 -40.14
C VAL A 527 -11.27 29.22 -39.06
N ILE A 528 -12.50 28.90 -39.45
CA ILE A 528 -13.66 28.82 -38.55
C ILE A 528 -14.42 27.54 -38.81
N SER A 529 -15.09 27.04 -37.77
CA SER A 529 -16.15 26.07 -37.90
C SER A 529 -17.36 26.54 -37.09
N CYS A 530 -18.53 26.57 -37.71
CA CYS A 530 -19.74 27.04 -37.04
C CYS A 530 -20.99 26.35 -37.60
N VAL A 531 -22.02 26.22 -36.75
CA VAL A 531 -23.32 25.70 -37.19
C VAL A 531 -23.88 26.62 -38.30
N PRO A 532 -24.26 26.07 -39.47
CA PRO A 532 -24.77 26.86 -40.60
C PRO A 532 -25.97 27.74 -40.23
N ARG A 533 -25.94 29.02 -40.63
CA ARG A 533 -26.98 30.01 -40.27
C ARG A 533 -28.30 29.85 -41.05
N ALA A 534 -28.27 29.26 -42.24
CA ALA A 534 -29.36 29.29 -43.22
C ALA A 534 -30.22 28.01 -43.28
N GLN A 535 -29.96 27.02 -42.41
CA GLN A 535 -30.77 25.80 -42.39
C GLN A 535 -31.98 26.01 -41.47
N HIS A 536 -33.19 25.98 -42.06
CA HIS A 536 -34.41 25.78 -41.28
C HIS A 536 -34.26 24.49 -40.47
N THR A 537 -34.58 24.54 -39.18
CA THR A 537 -34.63 23.30 -38.39
C THR A 537 -35.64 22.34 -39.03
N PRO A 538 -35.29 21.05 -39.25
CA PRO A 538 -36.25 20.05 -39.69
C PRO A 538 -37.34 19.78 -38.64
N TYR A 539 -37.21 20.38 -37.45
CA TYR A 539 -38.15 20.31 -36.35
C TYR A 539 -38.89 21.66 -36.20
N PRO A 540 -39.88 21.98 -37.05
CA PRO A 540 -40.57 23.27 -37.04
C PRO A 540 -41.32 23.58 -35.74
N TRP A 541 -41.61 22.56 -34.92
CA TRP A 541 -42.16 22.71 -33.57
C TRP A 541 -41.10 23.11 -32.53
N ALA A 542 -39.82 22.85 -32.79
CA ALA A 542 -38.69 23.42 -32.08
C ALA A 542 -38.42 24.84 -32.61
N THR A 543 -39.45 25.69 -32.55
CA THR A 543 -39.40 27.11 -32.88
C THR A 543 -38.16 27.72 -32.21
N PRO A 544 -37.35 28.54 -32.90
CA PRO A 544 -36.25 29.22 -32.24
C PRO A 544 -36.81 29.91 -30.99
N PRO A 545 -36.33 29.59 -29.78
CA PRO A 545 -36.60 30.45 -28.64
C PRO A 545 -36.30 31.90 -29.04
N ASP A 546 -37.12 32.86 -28.61
CA ASP A 546 -36.94 34.28 -28.92
C ASP A 546 -35.45 34.64 -28.77
N ALA A 547 -34.79 34.97 -29.89
CA ALA A 547 -33.35 35.21 -29.92
C ALA A 547 -32.94 36.37 -29.00
N LYS A 548 -33.91 37.20 -28.57
CA LYS A 548 -33.73 38.22 -27.53
C LYS A 548 -33.68 37.64 -26.12
N ARG A 549 -34.37 36.53 -25.85
CA ARG A 549 -34.45 35.85 -24.55
C ARG A 549 -33.32 34.86 -24.28
N HIS A 550 -32.85 34.15 -25.30
CA HIS A 550 -31.88 33.07 -25.13
C HIS A 550 -30.58 33.32 -25.89
N ALA A 551 -29.45 32.96 -25.30
CA ALA A 551 -28.16 32.95 -25.97
C ALA A 551 -28.13 31.88 -27.09
N ARG A 552 -27.20 32.02 -28.03
CA ARG A 552 -27.07 31.10 -29.16
C ARG A 552 -26.86 29.66 -28.69
N VAL A 553 -26.02 29.43 -27.69
CA VAL A 553 -25.77 28.10 -27.12
C VAL A 553 -27.05 27.41 -26.63
N THR A 554 -27.95 28.16 -25.98
CA THR A 554 -29.22 27.64 -25.50
C THR A 554 -30.15 27.24 -26.64
N THR A 555 -30.12 27.99 -27.75
CA THR A 555 -30.89 27.65 -28.95
C THR A 555 -30.40 26.35 -29.56
N LEU A 556 -29.08 26.17 -29.69
CA LEU A 556 -28.49 24.94 -30.21
C LEU A 556 -28.83 23.73 -29.31
N ALA A 557 -28.75 23.91 -27.99
CA ALA A 557 -29.10 22.87 -27.03
C ALA A 557 -30.57 22.46 -27.13
N LEU A 558 -31.49 23.41 -27.32
CA LEU A 558 -32.92 23.13 -27.51
C LEU A 558 -33.19 22.32 -28.78
N TRP A 559 -32.49 22.61 -29.88
CA TRP A 559 -32.63 21.84 -31.12
C TRP A 559 -32.09 20.40 -30.97
N ALA A 560 -30.91 20.24 -30.36
CA ALA A 560 -30.35 18.90 -30.11
C ALA A 560 -31.22 18.09 -29.12
N ALA A 561 -31.72 18.73 -28.06
CA ALA A 561 -32.63 18.14 -27.09
C ALA A 561 -33.94 17.66 -27.73
N ALA A 562 -34.52 18.51 -28.59
CA ALA A 562 -35.72 18.20 -29.34
C ALA A 562 -35.55 16.94 -30.19
N GLU A 563 -34.45 16.84 -30.93
CA GLU A 563 -34.14 15.66 -31.72
C GLU A 563 -33.93 14.41 -30.85
N ALA A 564 -33.15 14.51 -29.77
CA ALA A 564 -32.87 13.37 -28.89
C ALA A 564 -34.12 12.79 -28.24
N LEU A 565 -35.06 13.65 -27.81
CA LEU A 565 -36.34 13.21 -27.25
C LEU A 565 -37.26 12.59 -28.30
N LEU A 566 -37.26 13.12 -29.52
CA LEU A 566 -37.99 12.50 -30.63
C LEU A 566 -37.43 11.11 -30.95
N ASP A 567 -36.12 11.00 -31.07
CA ASP A 567 -35.44 9.76 -31.40
C ASP A 567 -35.66 8.67 -30.35
N ALA A 568 -35.65 9.07 -29.07
CA ALA A 568 -35.98 8.17 -27.96
C ALA A 568 -37.47 7.80 -27.91
N GLY A 569 -38.35 8.48 -28.65
CA GLY A 569 -39.79 8.37 -28.50
C GLY A 569 -40.30 8.81 -27.12
N TRP A 570 -39.51 9.58 -26.37
CA TRP A 570 -39.82 9.94 -24.97
C TRP A 570 -40.60 11.25 -24.88
N ARG A 571 -41.86 11.16 -24.45
CA ARG A 571 -42.76 12.32 -24.26
C ARG A 571 -43.53 12.17 -22.94
N PRO A 572 -42.95 12.57 -21.79
CA PRO A 572 -43.58 12.37 -20.49
C PRO A 572 -44.94 13.07 -20.44
N GLN A 573 -46.01 12.30 -20.18
CA GLN A 573 -47.40 12.80 -20.16
C GLN A 573 -47.88 13.04 -18.72
N SER A 574 -47.46 12.17 -17.80
CA SER A 574 -47.87 12.23 -16.39
C SER A 574 -46.95 13.10 -15.55
N GLU A 575 -47.47 13.60 -14.42
CA GLU A 575 -46.66 14.35 -13.46
C GLU A 575 -45.47 13.53 -12.93
N ALA A 576 -45.70 12.24 -12.64
CA ALA A 576 -44.66 11.33 -12.19
C ALA A 576 -43.53 11.15 -13.22
N GLU A 577 -43.86 10.96 -14.50
CA GLU A 577 -42.84 10.85 -15.56
C GLU A 577 -42.05 12.15 -15.72
N ARG A 578 -42.70 13.30 -15.55
CA ARG A 578 -42.05 14.61 -15.60
C ARG A 578 -41.10 14.80 -14.42
N ASP A 579 -41.50 14.39 -13.21
CA ASP A 579 -40.68 14.48 -11.99
C ASP A 579 -39.53 13.47 -12.01
N ALA A 580 -39.71 12.33 -12.69
CA ALA A 580 -38.69 11.30 -12.87
C ALA A 580 -37.76 11.56 -14.07
N THR A 581 -38.01 12.58 -14.89
CA THR A 581 -37.14 12.95 -16.02
C THR A 581 -36.34 14.21 -15.72
N GLY A 582 -35.02 14.09 -15.67
CA GLY A 582 -34.10 15.23 -15.46
C GLY A 582 -33.38 15.69 -16.73
N VAL A 583 -32.59 16.76 -16.57
CA VAL A 583 -31.79 17.40 -17.63
C VAL A 583 -30.38 17.69 -17.13
N ALA A 584 -29.35 17.24 -17.86
CA ALA A 584 -27.95 17.51 -17.57
C ALA A 584 -27.23 18.03 -18.82
N ILE A 585 -27.13 19.36 -18.98
CA ILE A 585 -26.48 19.96 -20.15
C ILE A 585 -25.31 20.82 -19.70
N GLY A 586 -24.11 20.42 -20.09
CA GLY A 586 -22.90 21.17 -19.79
C GLY A 586 -22.61 22.27 -20.82
N VAL A 587 -22.01 23.37 -20.35
CA VAL A 587 -21.56 24.49 -21.20
C VAL A 587 -20.13 24.90 -20.82
N GLY A 588 -19.29 25.11 -21.84
CA GLY A 588 -17.92 25.58 -21.67
C GLY A 588 -17.87 27.10 -21.50
N MET A 589 -17.53 27.80 -22.60
CA MET A 589 -17.18 29.23 -22.57
C MET A 589 -18.15 30.12 -23.36
N SER A 590 -19.32 29.60 -23.76
CA SER A 590 -20.22 30.13 -24.80
C SER A 590 -20.72 31.57 -24.71
N PHE A 591 -20.50 32.26 -23.60
CA PHE A 591 -21.08 33.58 -23.32
C PHE A 591 -20.11 34.74 -23.58
N SER A 592 -18.94 34.48 -24.18
CA SER A 592 -17.91 35.51 -24.41
C SER A 592 -18.43 36.69 -25.23
N THR A 593 -19.28 36.43 -26.22
CA THR A 593 -19.88 37.49 -27.07
C THR A 593 -20.88 38.34 -26.29
N ASP A 594 -21.85 37.71 -25.59
CA ASP A 594 -22.83 38.44 -24.77
C ASP A 594 -22.12 39.28 -23.67
N LEU A 595 -21.05 38.74 -23.06
CA LEU A 595 -20.23 39.45 -22.07
C LEU A 595 -19.46 40.63 -22.68
N ALA A 596 -18.85 40.43 -23.86
CA ALA A 596 -18.11 41.48 -24.56
C ALA A 596 -19.02 42.65 -24.96
N GLU A 597 -20.19 42.36 -25.53
CA GLU A 597 -21.18 43.37 -25.91
C GLU A 597 -21.68 44.16 -24.68
N ALA A 598 -21.95 43.47 -23.57
CA ALA A 598 -22.32 44.11 -22.32
C ALA A 598 -21.19 45.01 -21.78
N GLY A 599 -19.94 44.54 -21.85
CA GLY A 599 -18.76 45.31 -21.45
C GLY A 599 -18.60 46.61 -22.26
N VAL A 600 -18.83 46.56 -23.58
CA VAL A 600 -18.82 47.74 -24.46
C VAL A 600 -19.94 48.72 -24.09
N LEU A 601 -21.15 48.24 -23.82
CA LEU A 601 -22.24 49.10 -23.38
C LEU A 601 -21.95 49.77 -22.03
N MET A 602 -21.31 49.05 -21.11
CA MET A 602 -20.90 49.57 -19.80
C MET A 602 -19.82 50.64 -19.92
N SER A 603 -18.76 50.39 -20.71
CA SER A 603 -17.66 51.35 -20.90
C SER A 603 -18.10 52.63 -21.59
N GLN A 604 -19.15 52.57 -22.43
CA GLN A 604 -19.76 53.72 -23.07
C GLN A 604 -20.83 54.43 -22.21
N GLY A 605 -21.05 54.02 -20.96
CA GLY A 605 -22.07 54.61 -20.08
C GLY A 605 -23.52 54.30 -20.51
N ARG A 606 -23.73 53.30 -21.36
CA ARG A 606 -25.03 52.94 -21.98
C ARG A 606 -25.72 51.77 -21.27
N LEU A 607 -25.55 51.64 -19.96
CA LEU A 607 -26.06 50.51 -19.16
C LEU A 607 -27.57 50.28 -19.32
N ARG A 608 -28.37 51.35 -19.51
CA ARG A 608 -29.83 51.24 -19.75
C ARG A 608 -30.21 50.50 -21.04
N ARG A 609 -29.26 50.27 -21.95
CA ARG A 609 -29.47 49.47 -23.17
C ARG A 609 -29.16 47.97 -22.99
N LEU A 610 -28.65 47.56 -21.83
CA LEU A 610 -28.44 46.16 -21.51
C LEU A 610 -29.80 45.46 -21.34
N SER A 611 -29.97 44.31 -22.00
CA SER A 611 -31.22 43.56 -21.96
C SER A 611 -31.58 43.10 -20.53
N PRO A 612 -32.85 43.14 -20.10
CA PRO A 612 -33.29 42.50 -18.86
C PRO A 612 -33.02 40.99 -18.83
N HIS A 613 -32.88 40.36 -19.99
CA HIS A 613 -32.54 38.94 -20.13
C HIS A 613 -31.04 38.67 -20.11
N PHE A 614 -30.18 39.68 -19.93
CA PHE A 614 -28.73 39.51 -19.96
C PHE A 614 -28.24 38.43 -19.00
N VAL A 615 -28.62 38.51 -17.71
CA VAL A 615 -28.19 37.51 -16.72
C VAL A 615 -28.67 36.10 -17.12
N PRO A 616 -29.96 35.85 -17.38
CA PRO A 616 -30.42 34.55 -17.89
C PRO A 616 -29.76 34.06 -19.19
N ARG A 617 -29.13 34.93 -19.98
CA ARG A 617 -28.43 34.51 -21.21
C ARG A 617 -27.01 34.01 -20.94
N ILE A 618 -26.37 34.49 -19.87
CA ILE A 618 -24.94 34.22 -19.59
C ILE A 618 -24.71 33.17 -18.51
N LEU A 619 -25.77 32.57 -17.94
CA LEU A 619 -25.61 31.51 -16.94
C LEU A 619 -25.30 30.18 -17.63
N THR A 620 -24.33 29.44 -17.09
CA THR A 620 -23.95 28.11 -17.56
C THR A 620 -25.10 27.11 -17.54
N ASN A 621 -26.03 27.25 -16.59
CA ASN A 621 -27.21 26.39 -16.48
C ASN A 621 -28.38 26.78 -17.38
N SER A 622 -28.28 27.87 -18.15
CA SER A 622 -29.37 28.35 -19.00
C SER A 622 -29.82 27.34 -20.06
N PRO A 623 -28.94 26.58 -20.74
CA PRO A 623 -29.38 25.52 -21.65
C PRO A 623 -30.18 24.42 -20.95
N ALA A 624 -29.68 23.89 -19.83
CA ALA A 624 -30.38 22.84 -19.06
C ALA A 624 -31.73 23.33 -18.53
N GLY A 625 -31.79 24.57 -18.02
CA GLY A 625 -33.02 25.23 -17.58
C GLY A 625 -34.03 25.44 -18.70
N ALA A 626 -33.60 25.97 -19.84
CA ALA A 626 -34.48 26.23 -20.99
C ALA A 626 -35.07 24.94 -21.56
N VAL A 627 -34.27 23.88 -21.66
CA VAL A 627 -34.73 22.57 -22.12
C VAL A 627 -35.70 21.92 -21.14
N SER A 628 -35.42 22.00 -19.84
CA SER A 628 -36.33 21.56 -18.78
C SER A 628 -37.69 22.29 -18.86
N LEU A 629 -37.69 23.60 -19.06
CA LEU A 629 -38.91 24.38 -19.25
C LEU A 629 -39.66 24.04 -20.54
N ALA A 630 -38.94 23.90 -21.66
CA ALA A 630 -39.54 23.65 -22.97
C ALA A 630 -40.23 22.28 -23.06
N HIS A 631 -39.65 21.26 -22.40
CA HIS A 631 -40.16 19.89 -22.43
C HIS A 631 -40.86 19.47 -21.14
N GLY A 632 -40.97 20.39 -20.17
CA GLY A 632 -41.64 20.15 -18.90
C GLY A 632 -40.97 19.09 -18.02
N LEU A 633 -39.64 18.95 -18.08
CA LEU A 633 -38.86 17.96 -17.34
C LEU A 633 -38.54 18.53 -15.95
N ARG A 634 -39.02 17.90 -14.88
CA ARG A 634 -39.01 18.43 -13.50
C ARG A 634 -38.08 17.66 -12.55
N GLY A 635 -37.40 16.63 -13.03
CA GLY A 635 -36.36 15.92 -12.28
C GLY A 635 -35.07 16.74 -12.10
N PRO A 636 -33.94 16.10 -11.73
CA PRO A 636 -32.66 16.77 -11.52
C PRO A 636 -32.27 17.67 -12.70
N ASN A 637 -31.95 18.94 -12.43
CA ASN A 637 -31.51 19.91 -13.44
C ASN A 637 -30.07 20.33 -13.14
N HIS A 638 -29.13 19.89 -13.97
CA HIS A 638 -27.69 20.03 -13.73
C HIS A 638 -26.94 20.61 -14.93
N ALA A 639 -25.88 21.37 -14.66
CA ALA A 639 -25.05 21.97 -15.68
C ALA A 639 -23.58 22.00 -15.25
N ALA A 640 -22.81 21.04 -15.77
CA ALA A 640 -21.37 20.98 -15.57
C ALA A 640 -20.65 22.04 -16.41
N SER A 641 -19.49 22.49 -15.94
CA SER A 641 -18.56 23.30 -16.72
C SER A 641 -17.12 22.91 -16.35
N THR A 642 -16.52 22.09 -17.20
CA THR A 642 -15.22 21.43 -17.02
C THR A 642 -14.42 21.45 -18.32
N ALA A 643 -14.31 22.65 -18.91
CA ALA A 643 -13.62 22.88 -20.19
C ALA A 643 -14.09 21.91 -21.31
N CYS A 644 -13.19 21.33 -22.08
CA CYS A 644 -13.55 20.46 -23.21
C CYS A 644 -14.18 19.11 -22.78
N ALA A 645 -14.04 18.73 -21.50
CA ALA A 645 -14.67 17.53 -20.93
C ALA A 645 -16.10 17.78 -20.43
N THR A 646 -16.64 18.99 -20.59
CA THR A 646 -17.94 19.40 -20.07
C THR A 646 -19.08 18.48 -20.48
N GLY A 647 -19.25 18.23 -21.79
CA GLY A 647 -20.31 17.35 -22.29
C GLY A 647 -20.18 15.90 -21.81
N ALA A 648 -18.94 15.39 -21.72
CA ALA A 648 -18.69 14.03 -21.22
C ALA A 648 -18.97 13.89 -19.73
N HIS A 649 -18.62 14.89 -18.91
CA HIS A 649 -19.00 14.93 -17.50
C HIS A 649 -20.52 14.98 -17.32
N ALA A 650 -21.22 15.83 -18.08
CA ALA A 650 -22.68 15.91 -18.02
C ALA A 650 -23.36 14.56 -18.34
N LEU A 651 -22.85 13.82 -19.34
CA LEU A 651 -23.31 12.46 -19.64
C LEU A 651 -22.99 11.48 -18.50
N GLY A 652 -21.80 11.53 -17.93
CA GLY A 652 -21.40 10.68 -16.80
C GLY A 652 -22.20 10.94 -15.53
N ASP A 653 -22.49 12.20 -15.22
CA ASP A 653 -23.29 12.61 -14.07
C ASP A 653 -24.75 12.18 -14.27
N ALA A 654 -25.32 12.35 -15.47
CA ALA A 654 -26.63 11.84 -15.81
C ALA A 654 -26.73 10.32 -15.71
N ALA A 655 -25.73 9.60 -16.22
CA ALA A 655 -25.68 8.15 -16.10
C ALA A 655 -25.66 7.71 -14.62
N ARG A 656 -24.90 8.41 -13.76
CA ARG A 656 -24.91 8.15 -12.31
C ARG A 656 -26.26 8.45 -11.68
N MET A 657 -26.91 9.56 -12.03
CA MET A 657 -28.24 9.90 -11.53
C MET A 657 -29.27 8.82 -11.87
N VAL A 658 -29.24 8.27 -13.10
CA VAL A 658 -30.11 7.14 -13.46
C VAL A 658 -29.71 5.86 -12.72
N ALA A 659 -28.41 5.55 -12.67
CA ALA A 659 -27.89 4.35 -12.03
C ALA A 659 -28.23 4.28 -10.53
N LEU A 660 -28.21 5.44 -9.86
CA LEU A 660 -28.49 5.62 -8.43
C LEU A 660 -29.98 5.83 -8.12
N GLY A 661 -30.82 6.04 -9.13
CA GLY A 661 -32.27 6.21 -8.98
C GLY A 661 -32.74 7.64 -8.66
N ASP A 662 -31.89 8.65 -8.87
CA ASP A 662 -32.27 10.07 -8.76
C ASP A 662 -33.26 10.49 -9.86
N ALA A 663 -33.24 9.78 -10.99
CA ALA A 663 -34.14 9.94 -12.11
C ALA A 663 -34.33 8.60 -12.84
N ASP A 664 -35.47 8.41 -13.50
CA ASP A 664 -35.70 7.27 -14.38
C ASP A 664 -35.17 7.51 -15.80
N ALA A 665 -35.18 8.77 -16.22
CA ALA A 665 -34.65 9.20 -17.51
C ALA A 665 -33.89 10.52 -17.34
N MET A 666 -32.81 10.68 -18.11
CA MET A 666 -32.05 11.92 -18.16
C MET A 666 -31.82 12.32 -19.61
N LEU A 667 -32.19 13.56 -19.95
CA LEU A 667 -31.71 14.19 -21.17
C LEU A 667 -30.35 14.83 -20.88
N ALA A 668 -29.29 14.32 -21.50
CA ALA A 668 -27.92 14.73 -21.18
C ALA A 668 -27.07 15.06 -22.40
N GLY A 669 -26.15 16.01 -22.26
CA GLY A 669 -25.25 16.40 -23.35
C GLY A 669 -24.41 17.64 -23.05
N GLY A 670 -23.89 18.26 -24.09
CA GLY A 670 -23.08 19.47 -24.02
C GLY A 670 -23.41 20.43 -25.16
N ALA A 671 -23.28 21.72 -24.92
CA ALA A 671 -23.53 22.75 -25.91
C ALA A 671 -22.43 23.82 -25.88
N GLU A 672 -22.06 24.29 -27.07
CA GLU A 672 -21.07 25.35 -27.26
C GLU A 672 -21.45 26.21 -28.46
N ALA A 673 -21.20 27.51 -28.36
CA ALA A 673 -21.42 28.46 -29.46
C ALA A 673 -20.27 29.46 -29.64
N CYS A 674 -19.22 29.40 -28.78
CA CYS A 674 -18.07 30.29 -28.89
C CYS A 674 -17.26 30.03 -30.17
N ILE A 675 -16.77 31.13 -30.73
CA ILE A 675 -15.78 31.15 -31.82
C ILE A 675 -14.58 31.92 -31.25
N ASP A 676 -13.71 31.21 -30.54
CA ASP A 676 -12.53 31.78 -29.89
C ASP A 676 -11.24 31.21 -30.51
N ALA A 677 -10.15 32.00 -30.49
CA ALA A 677 -8.86 31.56 -30.98
C ALA A 677 -8.22 30.57 -29.99
N ALA A 678 -8.14 29.29 -30.35
CA ALA A 678 -7.49 28.25 -29.56
C ALA A 678 -6.30 27.64 -30.32
N ARG A 679 -5.22 27.34 -29.61
CA ARG A 679 -4.09 26.53 -30.07
C ARG A 679 -4.01 25.31 -29.19
N GLU A 680 -4.38 24.13 -29.69
CA GLU A 680 -4.33 22.90 -28.91
C GLU A 680 -2.97 22.21 -29.06
N LEU A 681 -2.32 21.91 -27.93
CA LEU A 681 -1.09 21.11 -27.80
C LEU A 681 -1.39 19.69 -27.27
N GLY A 682 -2.67 19.28 -27.28
CA GLY A 682 -3.18 18.09 -26.59
C GLY A 682 -2.99 16.77 -27.34
N ASP A 683 -3.07 16.78 -28.68
CA ASP A 683 -3.17 15.56 -29.49
C ASP A 683 -1.99 14.61 -29.26
N ALA A 684 -0.76 15.12 -29.15
CA ALA A 684 0.41 14.29 -28.87
C ALA A 684 0.37 13.64 -27.48
N VAL A 685 -0.23 14.31 -26.49
CA VAL A 685 -0.43 13.76 -25.14
C VAL A 685 -1.51 12.68 -25.16
N GLU A 686 -2.62 12.92 -25.87
CA GLU A 686 -3.69 11.93 -26.04
C GLU A 686 -3.18 10.67 -26.75
N ALA A 687 -2.43 10.85 -27.85
CA ALA A 687 -1.85 9.75 -28.60
C ALA A 687 -0.87 8.91 -27.76
N ARG A 688 -0.02 9.56 -26.94
CA ARG A 688 0.87 8.88 -25.99
C ARG A 688 0.11 8.14 -24.90
N ALA A 689 -0.96 8.74 -24.36
CA ALA A 689 -1.79 8.10 -23.35
C ALA A 689 -2.47 6.85 -23.91
N ILE A 690 -3.05 6.94 -25.12
CA ILE A 690 -3.67 5.79 -25.80
C ILE A 690 -2.62 4.71 -26.07
N ALA A 691 -1.45 5.07 -26.61
CA ALA A 691 -0.37 4.12 -26.88
C ALA A 691 0.19 3.48 -25.59
N GLN A 692 0.24 4.21 -24.47
CA GLN A 692 0.70 3.65 -23.19
C GLN A 692 -0.29 2.63 -22.62
N VAL A 693 -1.60 2.88 -22.76
CA VAL A 693 -2.64 2.01 -22.21
C VAL A 693 -2.94 0.82 -23.13
N PHE A 694 -2.89 1.02 -24.45
CA PHE A 694 -3.35 0.05 -25.44
C PHE A 694 -2.30 -0.34 -26.51
N GLY A 695 -1.10 0.24 -26.47
CA GLY A 695 -0.02 -0.02 -27.43
C GLY A 695 0.38 -1.50 -27.41
N GLY A 696 0.15 -2.17 -28.54
CA GLY A 696 0.31 -3.63 -28.67
C GLY A 696 -0.97 -4.35 -29.09
N ARG A 697 -2.12 -3.66 -29.18
CA ARG A 697 -3.36 -4.23 -29.72
C ARG A 697 -3.54 -3.85 -31.20
N PRO A 698 -3.33 -4.78 -32.15
CA PRO A 698 -3.48 -4.49 -33.58
C PRO A 698 -4.93 -4.22 -34.01
N SER A 699 -5.91 -4.56 -33.18
CA SER A 699 -7.35 -4.37 -33.45
C SER A 699 -7.91 -3.04 -32.95
N LEU A 700 -7.09 -2.17 -32.35
CA LEU A 700 -7.55 -0.88 -31.85
C LEU A 700 -7.75 0.08 -33.02
N ALA A 701 -8.96 0.58 -33.21
CA ALA A 701 -9.24 1.71 -34.10
C ALA A 701 -9.33 3.01 -33.27
N VAL A 702 -8.65 4.06 -33.73
CA VAL A 702 -8.71 5.40 -33.11
C VAL A 702 -9.15 6.39 -34.17
N SER A 703 -10.20 7.17 -33.91
CA SER A 703 -10.73 8.15 -34.86
C SER A 703 -11.01 9.48 -34.16
N SER A 704 -10.92 10.59 -34.89
CA SER A 704 -11.31 11.92 -34.42
C SER A 704 -12.12 12.67 -35.46
N THR A 705 -13.29 13.19 -35.07
CA THR A 705 -14.16 14.01 -35.94
C THR A 705 -13.81 15.49 -35.91
N LYS A 706 -12.83 15.91 -35.09
CA LYS A 706 -12.39 17.32 -34.98
C LYS A 706 -11.94 17.88 -36.33
N GLY A 707 -11.32 17.06 -37.20
CA GLY A 707 -10.90 17.48 -38.53
C GLY A 707 -12.06 17.90 -39.45
N ALA A 708 -13.25 17.31 -39.25
CA ALA A 708 -14.46 17.61 -40.02
C ALA A 708 -15.29 18.75 -39.40
N MET A 709 -15.27 18.88 -38.07
CA MET A 709 -16.18 19.76 -37.33
C MET A 709 -15.50 20.93 -36.62
N GLY A 710 -14.18 20.97 -36.55
CA GLY A 710 -13.46 21.82 -35.62
C GLY A 710 -13.58 21.36 -34.16
N HIS A 711 -12.91 22.09 -33.25
CA HIS A 711 -12.96 21.81 -31.83
C HIS A 711 -14.19 22.46 -31.19
N LEU A 712 -15.11 21.64 -30.64
CA LEU A 712 -16.42 22.10 -30.13
C LEU A 712 -16.43 22.48 -28.64
N LEU A 713 -15.25 22.69 -28.03
CA LEU A 713 -15.03 23.02 -26.61
C LEU A 713 -15.97 22.22 -25.69
N GLY A 714 -16.86 22.91 -24.94
CA GLY A 714 -17.74 22.28 -23.96
C GLY A 714 -18.69 21.23 -24.54
N ALA A 715 -18.99 21.26 -25.84
CA ALA A 715 -19.81 20.27 -26.52
C ALA A 715 -19.01 19.06 -27.05
N ALA A 716 -17.68 19.15 -27.13
CA ALA A 716 -16.83 18.15 -27.78
C ALA A 716 -17.07 16.74 -27.22
N GLY A 717 -17.02 16.57 -25.90
CA GLY A 717 -17.24 15.26 -25.27
C GLY A 717 -18.62 14.65 -25.52
N ALA A 718 -19.68 15.47 -25.65
CA ALA A 718 -21.03 14.97 -25.93
C ALA A 718 -21.21 14.59 -27.41
N VAL A 719 -20.67 15.38 -28.33
CA VAL A 719 -20.68 15.07 -29.77
C VAL A 719 -19.83 13.83 -30.05
N GLU A 720 -18.66 13.71 -29.43
CA GLU A 720 -17.81 12.52 -29.54
C GLU A 720 -18.53 11.27 -29.01
N ALA A 721 -19.20 11.36 -27.86
CA ALA A 721 -20.00 10.26 -27.32
C ALA A 721 -21.13 9.83 -28.27
N ALA A 722 -21.87 10.79 -28.87
CA ALA A 722 -22.90 10.47 -29.85
C ALA A 722 -22.32 9.80 -31.11
N MET A 723 -21.18 10.29 -31.61
CA MET A 723 -20.45 9.67 -32.72
C MET A 723 -19.96 8.27 -32.39
N ALA A 724 -19.49 8.05 -31.16
CA ALA A 724 -19.06 6.74 -30.68
C ALA A 724 -20.23 5.75 -30.63
N VAL A 725 -21.40 6.19 -30.16
CA VAL A 725 -22.63 5.37 -30.18
C VAL A 725 -23.07 5.05 -31.61
N LEU A 726 -23.04 6.02 -32.53
CA LEU A 726 -23.35 5.79 -33.94
C LEU A 726 -22.34 4.85 -34.62
N ALA A 727 -21.06 4.98 -34.31
CA ALA A 727 -20.02 4.08 -34.80
C ALA A 727 -20.25 2.64 -34.33
N LEU A 728 -20.62 2.46 -33.05
CA LEU A 728 -21.05 1.17 -32.55
C LEU A 728 -22.31 0.66 -33.23
N TYR A 729 -23.30 1.51 -33.47
CA TYR A 729 -24.57 1.13 -34.10
C TYR A 729 -24.38 0.66 -35.54
N HIS A 730 -23.70 1.48 -36.36
CA HIS A 730 -23.45 1.19 -37.78
C HIS A 730 -22.28 0.24 -38.03
N GLY A 731 -21.41 0.00 -37.05
CA GLY A 731 -20.22 -0.84 -37.22
C GLY A 731 -19.13 -0.19 -38.09
N VAL A 732 -19.08 1.14 -38.11
CA VAL A 732 -18.14 1.93 -38.93
C VAL A 732 -17.55 3.05 -38.08
N ALA A 733 -16.23 3.14 -38.01
CA ALA A 733 -15.55 4.29 -37.42
C ALA A 733 -15.47 5.44 -38.44
N PRO A 734 -15.79 6.67 -38.03
CA PRO A 734 -15.69 7.83 -38.92
C PRO A 734 -14.23 8.10 -39.35
N PRO A 735 -14.00 8.87 -40.43
CA PRO A 735 -12.66 9.23 -40.86
C PRO A 735 -12.08 10.36 -39.99
N THR A 736 -10.75 10.36 -39.86
CA THR A 736 -10.00 11.53 -39.36
C THR A 736 -9.55 12.38 -40.54
N LEU A 737 -10.29 13.45 -40.83
CA LEU A 737 -9.97 14.36 -41.94
C LEU A 737 -8.76 15.25 -41.63
N ASN A 738 -8.07 15.72 -42.67
CA ASN A 738 -6.91 16.61 -42.61
C ASN A 738 -5.69 16.01 -41.86
N LEU A 739 -5.53 14.69 -41.92
CA LEU A 739 -4.45 13.95 -41.28
C LEU A 739 -3.25 13.73 -42.23
N GLU A 740 -2.51 14.80 -42.53
CA GLU A 740 -1.34 14.73 -43.44
C GLU A 740 -0.02 14.43 -42.71
N ASP A 741 0.20 15.08 -41.55
CA ASP A 741 1.43 14.97 -40.75
C ASP A 741 1.08 14.69 -39.26
N PRO A 742 0.75 13.44 -38.90
CA PRO A 742 0.33 13.10 -37.54
C PRO A 742 1.50 13.17 -36.55
N GLU A 743 1.35 13.88 -35.43
CA GLU A 743 2.34 13.95 -34.37
C GLU A 743 1.87 13.20 -33.09
N PRO A 744 2.65 12.24 -32.54
CA PRO A 744 3.90 11.68 -33.07
C PRO A 744 3.65 10.66 -34.19
N ALA A 745 4.43 10.75 -35.27
CA ALA A 745 4.27 9.90 -36.44
C ALA A 745 4.39 8.41 -36.07
N GLY A 746 3.43 7.60 -36.54
CA GLY A 746 3.42 6.15 -36.35
C GLY A 746 3.14 5.66 -34.92
N LEU A 747 2.83 6.55 -33.97
CA LEU A 747 2.57 6.16 -32.58
C LEU A 747 1.28 5.36 -32.42
N LEU A 748 0.27 5.66 -33.23
CA LEU A 748 -1.02 4.98 -33.25
C LEU A 748 -1.20 4.27 -34.60
N PRO A 749 -0.74 3.01 -34.75
CA PRO A 749 -0.88 2.27 -36.00
C PRO A 749 -2.34 2.00 -36.40
N GLY A 750 -3.27 2.13 -35.46
CA GLY A 750 -4.71 1.99 -35.66
C GLY A 750 -5.48 3.31 -35.86
N LEU A 751 -4.78 4.42 -36.11
CA LEU A 751 -5.41 5.71 -36.41
C LEU A 751 -6.16 5.64 -37.74
N VAL A 752 -7.48 5.85 -37.69
CA VAL A 752 -8.35 5.85 -38.85
C VAL A 752 -8.05 7.10 -39.68
N GLY A 753 -7.58 6.88 -40.91
CA GLY A 753 -7.21 7.94 -41.85
C GLY A 753 -8.43 8.69 -42.43
N PRO A 754 -8.28 9.32 -43.60
CA PRO A 754 -9.32 10.17 -44.19
C PRO A 754 -10.49 9.37 -44.80
N THR A 755 -10.48 8.05 -44.69
CA THR A 755 -11.55 7.16 -45.16
C THR A 755 -12.18 6.42 -43.98
N PRO A 756 -13.52 6.28 -43.93
CA PRO A 756 -14.18 5.50 -42.89
C PRO A 756 -13.63 4.08 -42.79
N LEU A 757 -13.57 3.53 -41.57
CA LEU A 757 -13.10 2.17 -41.32
C LEU A 757 -14.26 1.28 -40.87
N THR A 758 -14.56 0.21 -41.61
CA THR A 758 -15.47 -0.84 -41.12
C THR A 758 -14.86 -1.55 -39.92
N LEU A 759 -15.58 -1.58 -38.81
CA LEU A 759 -15.13 -2.22 -37.58
C LEU A 759 -15.19 -3.75 -37.71
N PRO A 760 -14.24 -4.49 -37.11
CA PRO A 760 -14.22 -5.94 -37.18
C PRO A 760 -15.47 -6.55 -36.53
N PRO A 761 -15.96 -7.71 -37.02
CA PRO A 761 -17.02 -8.46 -36.36
C PRO A 761 -16.65 -8.74 -34.89
N GLY A 762 -17.50 -8.34 -33.96
CA GLY A 762 -17.23 -8.46 -32.51
C GLY A 762 -16.65 -7.22 -31.83
N ALA A 763 -16.50 -6.09 -32.52
CA ALA A 763 -16.25 -4.79 -31.90
C ALA A 763 -17.44 -4.40 -30.98
N GLY A 764 -17.36 -4.79 -29.71
CA GLY A 764 -18.46 -4.70 -28.75
C GLY A 764 -18.43 -3.46 -27.85
N ALA A 765 -17.35 -2.67 -27.89
CA ALA A 765 -17.14 -1.52 -27.02
C ALA A 765 -16.43 -0.36 -27.73
N VAL A 766 -16.78 0.86 -27.36
CA VAL A 766 -16.08 2.09 -27.76
C VAL A 766 -15.80 2.93 -26.53
N LEU A 767 -14.66 3.60 -26.53
CA LEU A 767 -14.23 4.53 -25.49
C LEU A 767 -14.11 5.93 -26.12
N THR A 768 -14.78 6.91 -25.52
CA THR A 768 -14.56 8.35 -25.76
C THR A 768 -13.76 8.90 -24.59
N ASN A 769 -12.77 9.75 -24.88
CA ASN A 769 -11.86 10.27 -23.87
C ASN A 769 -11.70 11.77 -24.06
N SER A 770 -12.22 12.54 -23.11
CA SER A 770 -12.24 13.99 -23.16
C SER A 770 -11.24 14.58 -22.16
N PHE A 771 -10.31 15.39 -22.66
CA PHE A 771 -9.33 16.10 -21.85
C PHE A 771 -9.70 17.58 -21.72
N GLY A 772 -10.06 18.00 -20.51
CA GLY A 772 -10.35 19.39 -20.18
C GLY A 772 -9.13 20.11 -19.63
N PHE A 773 -9.04 21.43 -19.90
CA PHE A 773 -8.06 22.30 -19.26
C PHE A 773 -8.10 22.17 -17.73
N GLY A 774 -6.94 22.28 -17.08
CA GLY A 774 -6.81 22.13 -15.64
C GLY A 774 -6.89 20.69 -15.12
N GLY A 775 -6.80 19.68 -15.99
CA GLY A 775 -6.79 18.26 -15.61
C GLY A 775 -8.19 17.67 -15.38
N THR A 776 -9.23 18.32 -15.91
CA THR A 776 -10.61 17.86 -15.81
C THR A 776 -10.90 16.85 -16.92
N ASN A 777 -10.59 15.58 -16.68
CA ASN A 777 -10.70 14.52 -17.70
C ASN A 777 -11.92 13.62 -17.46
N ALA A 778 -12.58 13.21 -18.54
CA ALA A 778 -13.69 12.28 -18.50
C ALA A 778 -13.53 11.18 -19.56
N ALA A 779 -13.83 9.95 -19.19
CA ALA A 779 -13.81 8.79 -20.08
C ALA A 779 -15.16 8.08 -20.00
N LEU A 780 -15.82 7.87 -21.14
CA LEU A 780 -17.08 7.12 -21.21
C LEU A 780 -16.90 5.89 -22.09
N VAL A 781 -17.41 4.75 -21.61
CA VAL A 781 -17.39 3.48 -22.33
C VAL A 781 -18.83 3.12 -22.70
N PHE A 782 -19.06 2.89 -23.98
CA PHE A 782 -20.33 2.37 -24.48
C PHE A 782 -20.14 0.96 -25.00
N THR A 783 -21.17 0.13 -24.83
CA THR A 783 -21.21 -1.24 -25.35
C THR A 783 -22.52 -1.47 -26.07
N ARG A 784 -22.54 -2.39 -27.03
CA ARG A 784 -23.80 -2.83 -27.64
C ARG A 784 -24.63 -3.56 -26.58
N HIS A 785 -25.90 -3.21 -26.47
CA HIS A 785 -26.84 -3.95 -25.63
C HIS A 785 -27.08 -5.33 -26.28
N ALA A 786 -26.69 -6.41 -25.59
CA ALA A 786 -27.09 -7.76 -25.99
C ALA A 786 -28.59 -7.90 -25.73
N ALA A 787 -29.35 -8.13 -26.81
CA ALA A 787 -30.79 -8.42 -26.74
C ALA A 787 -31.06 -9.75 -26.04
#